data_AF-A0A4S1E099-F1
#
_entry.id   AF-A0A4S1E099-F1
#
_cell.length_a   1.000
_cell.length_b   1.000
_cell.length_c   1.000
_cell.angle_alpha   90.00
_cell.angle_beta   90.00
_cell.angle_gamma   90.00
#
_symmetry.space_group_name_H-M   'P 1'
#
loop_
_entity.id
_entity.type
_entity.pdbx_description
1 polymer ?
#
loop_
_entity_poly.entity_id
_entity_poly.type
_entity_poly.pdbx_seq_one_letter_code
_entity_poly.pdbx_strand_id
1 'polypeptide(L)'
;MKKIIKIVKYISILILALSFNACEDDDTVLPRVEAGFTYTVDMNTGTVTFINISENANTYEWDFGDNDTSTQINPVKVYTNGTYTITLKSINVAGASDAFEDDIEISIPEAVAFPISFDSDNVNYGGDAFSGASFAIVDNPDTSGSNTDTSKVGALTNSGATFEGVAFELGTSIDLSTEKTIKMDFWSDAPISVLLKLEISENDFIEITVNHGGTGWEELSFNFSDSGTYPKLVIFVDGPGTASGTFYFDNLEQVETDTTGGACTDTPVAATVFPVDFEACESFIDSFANDGSITTELSGNPDKTGVNTSDNVLKVVKANGTNRWAGFQNAFPENFDATKTLKVKVYSSKANAVMKFEVNSNPQPAGSGNPGPQYATITDANTWTEVEVTFTGIPGNNTGLNQLVIKPDNPDGTDGTLTDSEETYYFDDIFFGDGGGTSTEPTTAAPTPTQDAANVKSVFSDTYTDIAGTNLDTNWQGDLVSETVAIQGNDAIKYSNVKFIGMQLAGDTDFSDMEFLHVDIWTPDATVLEITPISPPNELLVDLPNLTQGEWKSYDIPVTDFTGVDFTKILQFKIDAQKGVNPAVVYMDNLFFYKSGSTGGGTEPTIAAPTPTQDAANVKSVFSDTYTDIAGTNLDTNWQGDLVSETVAIQGNDAIKYSNVKFIGMQLAGDTDFSDMEFLHVDIWTPDATVLEITPISPPNELLVGLPNLTQGEWKSYDIPVTDFTGVDFTKILQFKIDAQKGVNPAVVYMDNLFFYKSGPAPTEPTMAAPTPTQDAANVKSIFSDAYTDIAGTNLDTNWQGDLVSETVAIQGNDAIKYSNVKFIGMQLAGDTDFSDMEFLHVDVWTPDATVLEITPISPPNELLVDLPNLTQSEWKSYDIPVTDFTGVDFTKILQFKIDAQKGVNPAVVFMDNLYFYKSGSTGGSSGCSGSAIAATAFPVDFESCESFISTFGNDGSITTELSANPAKGRINTTDNVLKVVKANGTNRWAGFQNPFPSNFDATKTFKFKVYSTKANVVMKFEVNSDPQPPGSGNPGPQYRTITQANTWTEVEVVFTGIPGNNTGLNQLVVKPDNPDGTDGTLTDSEETYYFDDIRLE
;
A
#
# COMPACT_ATOMS: atom_id res chain seq x y z
N MET A 1 -22.76 25.89 110.08
CA MET A 1 -21.36 25.97 109.59
C MET A 1 -21.10 25.22 108.27
N LYS A 2 -21.66 24.03 107.99
CA LYS A 2 -21.46 23.33 106.70
C LYS A 2 -21.94 24.10 105.43
N LYS A 3 -22.82 25.11 105.57
CA LYS A 3 -23.23 26.00 104.45
C LYS A 3 -22.21 27.10 104.12
N ILE A 4 -21.33 27.48 105.04
CA ILE A 4 -20.32 28.55 104.82
C ILE A 4 -19.11 28.00 104.03
N ILE A 5 -18.75 26.72 104.24
CA ILE A 5 -17.62 26.08 103.53
C ILE A 5 -17.94 25.82 102.04
N LYS A 6 -19.21 25.60 101.68
CA LYS A 6 -19.60 25.48 100.25
C LYS A 6 -19.46 26.81 99.50
N ILE A 7 -19.79 27.93 100.14
CA ILE A 7 -19.70 29.27 99.51
C ILE A 7 -18.23 29.67 99.26
N VAL A 8 -17.31 29.33 100.16
CA VAL A 8 -15.87 29.59 99.96
C VAL A 8 -15.31 28.76 98.78
N LYS A 9 -15.76 27.52 98.57
CA LYS A 9 -15.34 26.71 97.40
C LYS A 9 -15.83 27.29 96.06
N TYR A 10 -17.04 27.83 96.01
CA TYR A 10 -17.55 28.44 94.77
C TYR A 10 -16.86 29.79 94.46
N ILE A 11 -16.44 30.55 95.47
CA ILE A 11 -15.68 31.79 95.28
C ILE A 11 -14.25 31.50 94.80
N SER A 12 -13.59 30.45 95.28
CA SER A 12 -12.28 30.03 94.77
C SER A 12 -12.32 29.50 93.33
N ILE A 13 -13.40 28.81 92.93
CA ILE A 13 -13.59 28.34 91.55
C ILE A 13 -13.96 29.50 90.62
N LEU A 14 -14.70 30.51 91.09
CA LEU A 14 -15.02 31.71 90.32
C LEU A 14 -13.79 32.61 90.09
N ILE A 15 -12.86 32.70 91.07
CA ILE A 15 -11.61 33.47 90.91
C ILE A 15 -10.62 32.74 89.99
N LEU A 16 -10.63 31.41 89.93
CA LEU A 16 -9.82 30.62 88.97
C LEU A 16 -10.43 30.62 87.55
N ALA A 17 -11.75 30.78 87.42
CA ALA A 17 -12.43 30.91 86.12
C ALA A 17 -12.35 32.33 85.53
N LEU A 18 -12.03 33.34 86.34
CA LEU A 18 -11.85 34.73 85.89
C LEU A 18 -10.39 35.07 85.51
N SER A 19 -9.44 34.13 85.66
CA SER A 19 -8.04 34.32 85.26
C SER A 19 -7.69 33.78 83.86
N PHE A 20 -8.67 33.37 83.05
CA PHE A 20 -8.47 32.97 81.65
C PHE A 20 -9.19 33.87 80.62
N ASN A 21 -9.73 35.03 81.03
CA ASN A 21 -10.26 36.05 80.11
C ASN A 21 -9.33 37.27 80.01
N ALA A 22 -8.08 37.04 79.60
CA ALA A 22 -7.14 38.10 79.24
C ALA A 22 -6.03 37.55 78.33
N CYS A 23 -6.38 37.28 77.08
CA CYS A 23 -5.48 37.39 75.93
C CYS A 23 -6.40 37.66 74.72
N GLU A 24 -6.54 38.93 74.35
CA GLU A 24 -6.85 39.28 72.96
C GLU A 24 -5.53 39.11 72.21
N ASP A 25 -5.48 38.21 71.23
CA ASP A 25 -4.40 38.21 70.25
C ASP A 25 -4.56 39.47 69.40
N ASP A 26 -3.62 40.40 69.52
CA ASP A 26 -3.49 41.57 68.64
C ASP A 26 -2.80 41.08 67.36
N ASP A 27 -3.60 40.75 66.34
CA ASP A 27 -3.10 40.34 65.02
C ASP A 27 -2.37 41.53 64.36
N THR A 28 -1.05 41.58 64.52
CA THR A 28 -0.19 42.43 63.67
C THR A 28 -0.33 41.98 62.21
N VAL A 29 -1.10 42.73 61.41
CA VAL A 29 -1.22 42.53 59.96
C VAL A 29 0.12 42.89 59.30
N LEU A 30 0.91 41.88 58.93
CA LEU A 30 2.11 42.08 58.11
C LEU A 30 1.71 42.47 56.68
N PRO A 31 2.46 43.37 56.00
CA PRO A 31 2.15 43.74 54.63
C PRO A 31 2.19 42.51 53.72
N ARG A 32 1.09 42.29 52.99
CA ARG A 32 0.97 41.19 52.03
C ARG A 32 1.92 41.43 50.86
N VAL A 33 2.58 40.37 50.42
CA VAL A 33 3.36 40.36 49.18
C VAL A 33 2.39 40.28 48.01
N GLU A 34 2.62 41.07 46.97
CA GLU A 34 1.87 41.01 45.72
C GLU A 34 2.88 40.76 44.59
N ALA A 35 2.83 39.57 44.00
CA ALA A 35 3.74 39.20 42.92
C ALA A 35 3.25 39.77 41.58
N GLY A 36 4.18 40.10 40.68
CA GLY A 36 3.85 40.58 39.35
C GLY A 36 5.09 40.90 38.52
N PHE A 37 4.97 40.75 37.20
CA PHE A 37 5.98 41.16 36.23
C PHE A 37 5.34 41.68 34.93
N THR A 38 6.16 42.31 34.09
CA THR A 38 5.88 42.56 32.67
C THR A 38 7.07 42.10 31.83
N TYR A 39 6.95 42.05 30.50
CA TYR A 39 8.03 41.60 29.62
C TYR A 39 8.04 42.31 28.26
N THR A 40 9.16 42.17 27.53
CA THR A 40 9.28 42.55 26.11
C THR A 40 9.91 41.40 25.33
N VAL A 41 9.38 41.09 24.15
CA VAL A 41 9.84 39.99 23.28
C VAL A 41 10.50 40.55 22.01
N ASP A 42 11.66 40.00 21.65
CA ASP A 42 12.23 40.09 20.31
C ASP A 42 11.87 38.83 19.52
N MET A 43 10.85 38.93 18.66
CA MET A 43 10.31 37.80 17.88
C MET A 43 11.28 37.26 16.84
N ASN A 44 12.40 37.94 16.54
CA ASN A 44 13.40 37.38 15.62
C ASN A 44 14.41 36.48 16.33
N THR A 45 14.55 36.61 17.65
CA THR A 45 15.56 35.91 18.43
C THR A 45 14.98 35.07 19.57
N GLY A 46 13.69 35.21 19.86
CA GLY A 46 13.04 34.60 21.02
C GLY A 46 13.50 35.21 22.36
N THR A 47 14.21 36.35 22.33
CA THR A 47 14.74 36.99 23.54
C THR A 47 13.63 37.72 24.28
N VAL A 48 13.41 37.35 25.54
CA VAL A 48 12.42 37.93 26.44
C VAL A 48 13.12 38.59 27.62
N THR A 49 12.82 39.87 27.83
CA THR A 49 13.32 40.63 28.98
C THR A 49 12.19 40.81 29.97
N PHE A 50 12.34 40.26 31.18
CA PHE A 50 11.35 40.36 32.25
C PHE A 50 11.64 41.56 33.17
N ILE A 51 10.58 42.27 33.56
CA ILE A 51 10.60 43.41 34.46
C ILE A 51 9.71 43.09 35.66
N ASN A 52 10.31 42.91 36.84
CA ASN A 52 9.59 42.66 38.08
C ASN A 52 8.87 43.93 38.57
N ILE A 53 7.59 43.80 38.90
CA ILE A 53 6.73 44.85 39.45
C ILE A 53 6.12 44.45 40.81
N SER A 54 6.69 43.44 41.47
CA SER A 54 6.17 42.90 42.74
C SER A 54 6.27 43.90 43.89
N GLU A 55 5.26 43.95 44.74
CA GLU A 55 5.21 44.84 45.91
C GLU A 55 5.48 44.09 47.23
N ASN A 56 6.13 44.79 48.17
CA ASN A 56 6.47 44.29 49.51
C ASN A 56 7.35 43.01 49.55
N ALA A 57 8.09 42.71 48.48
CA ALA A 57 8.99 41.56 48.37
C ALA A 57 10.48 41.96 48.49
N ASN A 58 11.34 40.98 48.80
CA ASN A 58 12.80 41.16 48.93
C ASN A 58 13.61 40.13 48.14
N THR A 59 13.05 38.95 47.88
CA THR A 59 13.66 37.89 47.07
C THR A 59 12.67 37.36 46.05
N TYR A 60 13.20 36.86 44.93
CA TYR A 60 12.42 36.47 43.76
C TYR A 60 12.90 35.10 43.28
N GLU A 61 11.96 34.25 42.93
CA GLU A 61 12.17 32.94 42.34
C GLU A 61 11.35 32.91 41.04
N TRP A 62 12.04 32.86 39.91
CA TRP A 62 11.45 32.72 38.59
C TRP A 62 11.50 31.27 38.16
N ASP A 63 10.40 30.78 37.61
CA ASP A 63 10.32 29.60 36.78
C ASP A 63 9.93 30.07 35.37
N PHE A 64 10.76 29.74 34.38
CA PHE A 64 10.56 30.16 33.00
C PHE A 64 9.69 29.20 32.19
N GLY A 65 9.15 28.15 32.80
CA GLY A 65 8.28 27.19 32.10
C GLY A 65 9.05 26.23 31.17
N ASP A 66 10.39 26.30 31.14
CA ASP A 66 11.28 25.45 30.35
C ASP A 66 12.27 24.65 31.22
N ASN A 67 11.96 24.47 32.51
CA ASN A 67 12.82 23.92 33.56
C ASN A 67 14.04 24.78 33.95
N ASP A 68 14.16 25.99 33.42
CA ASP A 68 15.15 26.96 33.88
C ASP A 68 14.56 27.93 34.90
N THR A 69 15.40 28.41 35.80
CA THR A 69 14.98 29.27 36.91
C THR A 69 15.94 30.44 37.10
N SER A 70 15.47 31.50 37.76
CA SER A 70 16.32 32.64 38.11
C SER A 70 15.94 33.24 39.44
N THR A 71 16.90 33.89 40.08
CA THR A 71 16.66 34.72 41.26
C THR A 71 17.00 36.19 41.02
N GLN A 72 17.25 36.57 39.77
CA GLN A 72 17.52 37.95 39.39
C GLN A 72 16.23 38.78 39.51
N ILE A 73 16.39 40.09 39.76
CA ILE A 73 15.23 40.99 39.84
C ILE A 73 14.57 41.12 38.46
N ASN A 74 15.35 41.33 37.40
CA ASN A 74 14.87 41.49 36.02
C ASN A 74 15.68 40.56 35.09
N PRO A 75 15.32 39.27 34.98
CA PRO A 75 16.05 38.33 34.15
C PRO A 75 15.82 38.56 32.65
N VAL A 76 16.78 38.14 31.84
CA VAL A 76 16.66 38.02 30.38
C VAL A 76 16.78 36.55 30.03
N LYS A 77 15.85 36.05 29.21
CA LYS A 77 15.76 34.63 28.82
C LYS A 77 15.56 34.55 27.31
N VAL A 78 16.18 33.56 26.68
CA VAL A 78 15.96 33.26 25.25
C VAL A 78 15.14 31.99 25.19
N TYR A 79 14.05 32.05 24.43
CA TYR A 79 13.12 30.94 24.20
C TYR A 79 13.20 30.48 22.75
N THR A 80 12.90 29.20 22.53
CA THR A 80 12.57 28.68 21.19
C THR A 80 11.08 28.88 20.91
N ASN A 81 10.60 28.48 19.73
CA ASN A 81 9.16 28.56 19.43
C ASN A 81 8.36 27.72 20.43
N GLY A 82 7.25 28.27 20.92
CA GLY A 82 6.41 27.62 21.90
C GLY A 82 5.70 28.60 22.82
N THR A 83 4.81 28.06 23.67
CA THR A 83 4.14 28.80 24.73
C THR A 83 4.77 28.42 26.07
N TYR A 84 5.14 29.41 26.88
CA TYR A 84 5.79 29.22 28.17
C TYR A 84 5.00 29.91 29.29
N THR A 85 4.64 29.17 30.32
CA THR A 85 4.01 29.72 31.53
C THR A 85 5.09 30.18 32.49
N ILE A 86 5.20 31.50 32.66
CA ILE A 86 6.26 32.11 33.47
C ILE A 86 5.73 32.36 34.87
N THR A 87 6.32 31.72 35.86
CA THR A 87 5.94 31.89 37.27
C THR A 87 6.97 32.75 37.99
N LEU A 88 6.54 33.86 38.58
CA LEU A 88 7.32 34.63 39.52
C LEU A 88 6.77 34.47 40.93
N LYS A 89 7.56 33.87 41.81
CA LYS A 89 7.30 33.81 43.24
C LYS A 89 8.14 34.84 43.98
N SER A 90 7.45 35.74 44.67
CA SER A 90 8.04 36.86 45.41
C SER A 90 7.91 36.61 46.91
N ILE A 91 8.98 36.83 47.68
CA ILE A 91 9.05 36.52 49.12
C ILE A 91 9.62 37.71 49.90
N ASN A 92 9.03 38.05 51.04
CA ASN A 92 9.51 39.11 51.92
C ASN A 92 10.38 38.59 53.08
N VAL A 93 11.03 39.50 53.81
CA VAL A 93 11.90 39.14 54.95
C VAL A 93 11.21 38.38 56.09
N ALA A 94 9.88 38.44 56.19
CA ALA A 94 9.10 37.71 57.19
C ALA A 94 8.68 36.31 56.72
N GLY A 95 9.01 35.93 55.48
CA GLY A 95 8.69 34.65 54.87
C GLY A 95 7.29 34.57 54.24
N ALA A 96 6.54 35.68 54.17
CA ALA A 96 5.30 35.72 53.40
C ALA A 96 5.63 35.75 51.90
N SER A 97 4.83 35.05 51.09
CA SER A 97 5.05 34.93 49.65
C SER A 97 3.75 35.03 48.86
N ASP A 98 3.88 35.41 47.59
CA ASP A 98 2.82 35.42 46.59
C ASP A 98 3.43 34.98 45.25
N ALA A 99 2.61 34.48 44.33
CA ALA A 99 3.05 34.02 43.02
C ALA A 99 2.17 34.62 41.92
N PHE A 100 2.81 34.97 40.80
CA PHE A 100 2.14 35.50 39.61
C PHE A 100 2.60 34.71 38.39
N GLU A 101 1.64 34.32 37.56
CA GLU A 101 1.83 33.52 36.36
C GLU A 101 1.31 34.30 35.15
N ASP A 102 2.06 34.28 34.05
CA ASP A 102 1.65 34.83 32.76
C ASP A 102 2.22 33.95 31.63
N ASP A 103 1.44 33.74 30.58
CA ASP A 103 1.84 32.94 29.43
C ASP A 103 2.47 33.82 28.36
N ILE A 104 3.60 33.38 27.82
CA ILE A 104 4.26 34.03 26.69
C ILE A 104 4.28 33.10 25.49
N GLU A 105 3.83 33.58 24.33
CA GLU A 105 3.92 32.87 23.06
C GLU A 105 5.11 33.41 22.26
N ILE A 106 5.99 32.51 21.83
CA ILE A 106 7.17 32.80 21.03
C ILE A 106 7.01 32.11 19.68
N SER A 107 6.94 32.90 18.61
CA SER A 107 6.92 32.44 17.22
C SER A 107 7.99 33.19 16.44
N ILE A 108 9.16 32.57 16.34
CA ILE A 108 10.29 33.03 15.55
C ILE A 108 10.06 32.55 14.10
N PRO A 109 10.05 33.46 13.11
CA PRO A 109 9.88 33.10 11.71
C PRO A 109 10.97 32.14 11.26
N GLU A 110 10.56 31.11 10.54
CA GLU A 110 11.46 30.18 9.89
C GLU A 110 12.03 30.79 8.60
N ALA A 111 13.27 30.44 8.30
CA ALA A 111 13.89 30.83 7.04
C ALA A 111 13.44 29.89 5.92
N VAL A 112 13.41 30.39 4.68
CA VAL A 112 13.02 29.58 3.51
C VAL A 112 14.00 28.41 3.36
N ALA A 113 13.50 27.19 3.31
CA ALA A 113 14.29 25.99 3.09
C ALA A 113 13.46 24.99 2.27
N PHE A 114 14.13 24.01 1.67
CA PHE A 114 13.46 22.91 0.98
C PHE A 114 12.82 21.93 1.99
N PRO A 115 11.65 21.34 1.67
CA PRO A 115 10.80 21.64 0.51
C PRO A 115 10.05 22.99 0.65
N ILE A 116 9.80 23.67 -0.48
CA ILE A 116 9.07 24.95 -0.54
C ILE A 116 7.69 24.70 -1.16
N SER A 117 6.63 24.76 -0.35
CA SER A 117 5.21 24.64 -0.79
C SER A 117 4.39 25.93 -0.62
N PHE A 118 4.99 27.01 -0.11
CA PHE A 118 4.30 28.29 0.16
C PHE A 118 3.13 28.26 1.17
N ASP A 119 2.90 27.15 1.87
CA ASP A 119 1.75 27.00 2.80
C ASP A 119 2.06 27.36 4.27
N SER A 120 3.33 27.49 4.65
CA SER A 120 3.69 27.77 6.05
C SER A 120 3.52 29.25 6.40
N ASP A 121 2.54 29.55 7.27
CA ASP A 121 2.33 30.90 7.82
C ASP A 121 3.51 31.40 8.68
N ASN A 122 4.39 30.49 9.15
CA ASN A 122 5.56 30.83 9.95
C ASN A 122 6.83 31.07 9.10
N VAL A 123 6.75 30.93 7.77
CA VAL A 123 7.87 31.22 6.85
C VAL A 123 7.55 32.48 6.04
N ASN A 124 8.48 33.43 6.04
CA ASN A 124 8.38 34.58 5.16
C ASN A 124 9.04 34.27 3.81
N TYR A 125 8.28 33.69 2.88
CA TYR A 125 8.79 33.32 1.56
C TYR A 125 9.13 34.49 0.64
N GLY A 126 8.85 35.75 1.02
CA GLY A 126 8.86 36.95 0.18
C GLY A 126 10.06 37.11 -0.76
N GLY A 127 9.96 36.48 -1.94
CA GLY A 127 11.02 36.40 -2.95
C GLY A 127 11.35 37.75 -3.57
N ASP A 128 12.64 37.96 -3.81
CA ASP A 128 13.17 39.18 -4.40
C ASP A 128 13.00 39.14 -5.93
N ALA A 129 11.85 39.62 -6.41
CA ALA A 129 11.60 39.76 -7.85
C ALA A 129 12.46 40.89 -8.46
N PHE A 130 13.01 40.66 -9.64
CA PHE A 130 13.92 41.59 -10.31
C PHE A 130 13.64 41.77 -11.80
N SER A 131 14.36 42.69 -12.44
CA SER A 131 14.28 43.03 -13.87
C SER A 131 12.90 43.46 -14.41
N GLY A 132 11.94 43.76 -13.52
CA GLY A 132 10.57 44.16 -13.91
C GLY A 132 9.49 43.19 -13.46
N ALA A 133 9.88 42.02 -12.95
CA ALA A 133 8.95 41.03 -12.41
C ALA A 133 8.36 41.44 -11.06
N SER A 134 7.24 40.82 -10.70
CA SER A 134 6.68 40.85 -9.34
C SER A 134 6.36 39.44 -8.86
N PHE A 135 6.56 39.18 -7.57
CA PHE A 135 6.27 37.90 -6.93
C PHE A 135 5.17 38.06 -5.86
N ALA A 136 4.26 37.09 -5.77
CA ALA A 136 3.23 37.02 -4.76
C ALA A 136 2.90 35.56 -4.42
N ILE A 137 2.41 35.31 -3.20
CA ILE A 137 1.85 34.03 -2.82
C ILE A 137 0.33 34.13 -2.98
N VAL A 138 -0.28 33.21 -3.71
CA VAL A 138 -1.72 33.22 -4.05
C VAL A 138 -2.32 31.83 -3.87
N ASP A 139 -3.66 31.72 -3.82
CA ASP A 139 -4.32 30.41 -3.92
C ASP A 139 -4.02 29.77 -5.28
N ASN A 140 -3.82 28.45 -5.32
CA ASN A 140 -3.64 27.71 -6.58
C ASN A 140 -4.79 28.04 -7.55
N PRO A 141 -4.52 28.69 -8.69
CA PRO A 141 -5.56 29.13 -9.62
C PRO A 141 -6.13 28.00 -10.49
N ASP A 142 -5.48 26.84 -10.53
CA ASP A 142 -5.81 25.70 -11.39
C ASP A 142 -5.49 24.38 -10.67
N THR A 143 -6.52 23.66 -10.22
CA THR A 143 -6.36 22.39 -9.47
C THR A 143 -6.40 21.19 -10.42
N SER A 144 -5.50 21.17 -11.41
CA SER A 144 -5.43 20.13 -12.44
C SER A 144 -3.97 19.84 -12.83
N GLY A 145 -3.73 18.86 -13.70
CA GLY A 145 -2.37 18.49 -14.11
C GLY A 145 -1.59 17.86 -12.94
N SER A 146 -0.29 18.20 -12.82
CA SER A 146 0.56 17.67 -11.75
C SER A 146 0.25 18.24 -10.36
N ASN A 147 -0.38 19.42 -10.27
CA ASN A 147 -0.75 20.04 -8.99
C ASN A 147 -2.29 20.14 -8.85
N THR A 148 -2.89 19.14 -8.21
CA THR A 148 -4.35 19.12 -7.94
C THR A 148 -4.74 19.78 -6.62
N ASP A 149 -3.78 20.28 -5.85
CA ASP A 149 -4.01 20.69 -4.48
C ASP A 149 -4.60 22.11 -4.42
N THR A 150 -5.54 22.31 -3.49
CA THR A 150 -6.07 23.62 -3.15
C THR A 150 -5.16 24.30 -2.12
N SER A 151 -3.86 24.43 -2.43
CA SER A 151 -2.78 25.01 -1.62
C SER A 151 -2.46 26.45 -2.04
N LYS A 152 -1.48 27.08 -1.37
CA LYS A 152 -0.86 28.32 -1.85
C LYS A 152 0.24 28.01 -2.85
N VAL A 153 0.41 28.87 -3.84
CA VAL A 153 1.47 28.74 -4.86
C VAL A 153 2.24 30.05 -5.02
N GLY A 154 3.46 29.96 -5.51
CA GLY A 154 4.26 31.11 -5.92
C GLY A 154 3.80 31.64 -7.28
N ALA A 155 3.35 32.89 -7.34
CA ALA A 155 2.98 33.58 -8.57
C ALA A 155 4.07 34.57 -9.00
N LEU A 156 4.76 34.27 -10.11
CA LEU A 156 5.73 35.15 -10.75
C LEU A 156 5.10 35.84 -11.96
N THR A 157 5.03 37.18 -11.93
CA THR A 157 4.50 37.97 -13.05
C THR A 157 5.61 38.73 -13.76
N ASN A 158 5.87 38.39 -15.02
CA ASN A 158 6.85 39.05 -15.89
C ASN A 158 6.21 40.18 -16.71
N SER A 159 6.91 41.31 -16.81
CA SER A 159 6.47 42.50 -17.55
C SER A 159 6.85 42.47 -19.04
N GLY A 160 7.67 41.50 -19.47
CA GLY A 160 8.18 41.34 -20.83
C GLY A 160 9.57 41.93 -21.05
N ALA A 161 10.36 42.08 -19.98
CA ALA A 161 11.77 42.45 -20.04
C ALA A 161 12.67 41.19 -20.08
N THR A 162 13.95 41.36 -20.41
CA THR A 162 14.91 40.24 -20.44
C THR A 162 15.41 39.90 -19.04
N PHE A 163 15.59 38.60 -18.75
CA PHE A 163 16.07 38.08 -17.47
C PHE A 163 15.19 38.49 -16.29
N GLU A 164 13.88 38.36 -16.46
CA GLU A 164 12.89 38.50 -15.39
C GLU A 164 12.82 37.22 -14.56
N GLY A 165 12.71 37.38 -13.25
CA GLY A 165 12.77 36.26 -12.32
C GLY A 165 12.59 36.67 -10.87
N VAL A 166 12.71 35.68 -9.98
CA VAL A 166 12.62 35.81 -8.53
C VAL A 166 13.77 35.06 -7.87
N ALA A 167 14.32 35.64 -6.80
CA ALA A 167 15.37 35.02 -5.98
C ALA A 167 14.90 34.77 -4.55
N PHE A 168 15.38 33.67 -3.96
CA PHE A 168 15.16 33.30 -2.57
C PHE A 168 16.50 33.07 -1.87
N GLU A 169 16.70 33.74 -0.74
CA GLU A 169 17.80 33.45 0.19
C GLU A 169 17.35 32.32 1.12
N LEU A 170 18.10 31.23 1.14
CA LEU A 170 17.74 30.02 1.88
C LEU A 170 18.38 30.01 3.26
N GLY A 171 17.60 29.64 4.28
CA GLY A 171 18.07 29.41 5.64
C GLY A 171 19.02 28.23 5.76
N THR A 172 18.80 27.23 4.89
CA THR A 172 19.65 26.06 4.73
C THR A 172 20.12 26.01 3.29
N SER A 173 21.43 26.00 3.06
CA SER A 173 21.99 25.87 1.72
C SER A 173 21.59 24.54 1.09
N ILE A 174 21.28 24.56 -0.20
CA ILE A 174 21.15 23.35 -1.03
C ILE A 174 22.52 22.70 -1.11
N ASP A 175 22.66 21.44 -0.69
CA ASP A 175 23.90 20.67 -0.77
C ASP A 175 23.80 19.62 -1.86
N LEU A 176 24.52 19.82 -2.98
CA LEU A 176 24.49 18.91 -4.13
C LEU A 176 25.54 17.78 -4.03
N SER A 177 26.09 17.52 -2.84
CA SER A 177 27.06 16.43 -2.66
C SER A 177 26.45 15.03 -2.84
N THR A 178 25.14 14.88 -2.58
CA THR A 178 24.39 13.62 -2.67
C THR A 178 23.14 13.80 -3.53
N GLU A 179 22.18 14.60 -3.07
CA GLU A 179 20.93 14.93 -3.75
C GLU A 179 21.15 16.06 -4.76
N LYS A 180 21.24 15.77 -6.07
CA LYS A 180 21.61 16.80 -7.07
C LYS A 180 20.48 17.29 -7.95
N THR A 181 19.25 16.88 -7.64
CA THR A 181 18.08 17.21 -8.44
C THR A 181 17.13 18.09 -7.63
N ILE A 182 16.62 19.12 -8.30
CA ILE A 182 15.52 19.93 -7.77
C ILE A 182 14.31 19.68 -8.65
N LYS A 183 13.20 19.29 -8.06
CA LYS A 183 11.90 19.21 -8.74
C LYS A 183 11.03 20.40 -8.38
N MET A 184 10.10 20.75 -9.26
CA MET A 184 9.14 21.84 -9.07
C MET A 184 7.94 21.63 -9.99
N ASP A 185 6.74 21.70 -9.44
CA ASP A 185 5.54 21.89 -10.25
C ASP A 185 5.54 23.30 -10.82
N PHE A 186 5.32 23.42 -12.13
CA PHE A 186 5.29 24.70 -12.82
C PHE A 186 4.06 24.76 -13.72
N TRP A 187 3.37 25.91 -13.73
CA TRP A 187 2.21 26.13 -14.56
C TRP A 187 2.51 27.14 -15.68
N SER A 188 2.18 26.76 -16.91
CA SER A 188 2.10 27.67 -18.05
C SER A 188 1.07 27.18 -19.07
N ASP A 189 0.33 28.11 -19.68
CA ASP A 189 -0.62 27.86 -20.76
C ASP A 189 0.01 27.98 -22.17
N ALA A 190 1.33 28.20 -22.22
CA ALA A 190 2.11 28.24 -23.45
C ALA A 190 3.49 27.58 -23.26
N PRO A 191 4.07 26.97 -24.32
CA PRO A 191 5.42 26.43 -24.24
C PRO A 191 6.43 27.50 -23.84
N ILE A 192 7.20 27.26 -22.78
CA ILE A 192 8.14 28.25 -22.23
C ILE A 192 9.35 27.56 -21.58
N SER A 193 10.51 28.21 -21.61
CA SER A 193 11.71 27.71 -20.91
C SER A 193 11.80 28.29 -19.50
N VAL A 194 12.12 27.45 -18.52
CA VAL A 194 12.39 27.83 -17.13
C VAL A 194 13.86 27.58 -16.83
N LEU A 195 14.57 28.60 -16.37
CA LEU A 195 15.98 28.50 -15.94
C LEU A 195 16.04 28.55 -14.42
N LEU A 196 16.53 27.47 -13.82
CA LEU A 196 16.83 27.40 -12.39
C LEU A 196 18.33 27.64 -12.17
N LYS A 197 18.66 28.58 -11.30
CA LYS A 197 20.03 29.00 -11.02
C LYS A 197 20.31 28.97 -9.53
N LEU A 198 21.43 28.36 -9.13
CA LEU A 198 21.90 28.31 -7.75
C LEU A 198 23.15 29.17 -7.60
N GLU A 199 23.17 30.10 -6.63
CA GLU A 199 24.24 31.09 -6.48
C GLU A 199 24.93 31.02 -5.11
N ILE A 200 26.27 31.03 -5.11
CA ILE A 200 27.09 31.39 -3.93
C ILE A 200 27.35 32.89 -3.94
N SER A 201 27.60 33.44 -5.14
CA SER A 201 27.74 34.87 -5.39
C SER A 201 27.37 35.18 -6.85
N GLU A 202 27.27 36.46 -7.20
CA GLU A 202 26.91 36.91 -8.57
C GLU A 202 27.79 36.30 -9.68
N ASN A 203 29.04 35.94 -9.38
CA ASN A 203 29.99 35.34 -10.34
C ASN A 203 30.31 33.87 -10.05
N ASP A 204 29.63 33.25 -9.08
CA ASP A 204 29.87 31.87 -8.66
C ASP A 204 28.52 31.16 -8.50
N PHE A 205 28.10 30.51 -9.59
CA PHE A 205 26.77 29.94 -9.74
C PHE A 205 26.77 28.76 -10.72
N ILE A 206 25.70 27.97 -10.65
CA ILE A 206 25.34 26.93 -11.64
C ILE A 206 23.90 27.14 -12.08
N GLU A 207 23.56 26.72 -13.30
CA GLU A 207 22.22 26.92 -13.86
C GLU A 207 21.83 25.82 -14.83
N ILE A 208 20.54 25.46 -14.85
CA ILE A 208 19.94 24.46 -15.72
C ILE A 208 18.65 25.04 -16.32
N THR A 209 18.42 24.79 -17.61
CA THR A 209 17.18 25.17 -18.31
C THR A 209 16.36 23.93 -18.63
N VAL A 210 15.07 23.96 -18.30
CA VAL A 210 14.08 22.93 -18.64
C VAL A 210 12.94 23.59 -19.40
N ASN A 211 12.35 22.88 -20.37
CA ASN A 211 11.21 23.38 -21.14
C ASN A 211 9.90 22.83 -20.58
N HIS A 212 8.91 23.71 -20.47
CA HIS A 212 7.54 23.39 -20.14
C HIS A 212 6.69 23.34 -21.43
N GLY A 213 5.81 22.34 -21.56
CA GLY A 213 5.03 22.06 -22.76
C GLY A 213 3.86 23.01 -23.01
N GLY A 214 3.44 23.74 -21.97
CA GLY A 214 2.38 24.75 -22.05
C GLY A 214 0.98 24.16 -21.86
N THR A 215 0.88 23.05 -21.14
CA THR A 215 -0.36 22.28 -21.02
C THR A 215 -1.11 22.48 -19.71
N GLY A 216 -0.70 23.45 -18.89
CA GLY A 216 -1.19 23.62 -17.51
C GLY A 216 -0.05 23.37 -16.52
N TRP A 217 -0.32 22.65 -15.42
CA TRP A 217 0.69 22.21 -14.45
C TRP A 217 1.48 21.01 -14.97
N GLU A 218 2.81 21.12 -14.99
CA GLU A 218 3.76 20.04 -15.27
C GLU A 218 4.87 20.03 -14.20
N GLU A 219 5.31 18.84 -13.76
CA GLU A 219 6.49 18.70 -12.89
C GLU A 219 7.77 18.87 -13.72
N LEU A 220 8.61 19.82 -13.35
CA LEU A 220 9.91 20.07 -13.96
C LEU A 220 11.04 19.55 -13.08
N SER A 221 12.02 18.87 -13.69
CA SER A 221 13.18 18.30 -12.99
C SER A 221 14.50 18.93 -13.47
N PHE A 222 15.24 19.54 -12.53
CA PHE A 222 16.50 20.24 -12.77
C PHE A 222 17.67 19.44 -12.19
N ASN A 223 18.40 18.73 -13.05
CA ASN A 223 19.53 17.88 -12.66
C ASN A 223 20.86 18.66 -12.73
N PHE A 224 21.49 18.87 -11.58
CA PHE A 224 22.79 19.53 -11.49
C PHE A 224 23.93 18.50 -11.43
N SER A 225 25.01 18.75 -12.16
CA SER A 225 26.22 17.89 -12.11
C SER A 225 27.24 18.32 -11.04
N ASP A 226 26.95 19.41 -10.32
CA ASP A 226 27.86 20.00 -9.34
C ASP A 226 27.88 19.19 -8.02
N SER A 227 28.68 19.63 -7.05
CA SER A 227 28.73 19.06 -5.70
C SER A 227 28.92 20.13 -4.62
N GLY A 228 28.67 21.39 -4.97
CA GLY A 228 28.77 22.55 -4.09
C GLY A 228 27.52 22.76 -3.25
N THR A 229 27.64 23.71 -2.33
CA THR A 229 26.55 24.14 -1.45
C THR A 229 26.11 25.55 -1.83
N TYR A 230 24.83 25.76 -2.07
CA TYR A 230 24.29 27.01 -2.60
C TYR A 230 23.25 27.61 -1.64
N PRO A 231 23.50 28.79 -1.06
CA PRO A 231 22.58 29.45 -0.15
C PRO A 231 21.42 30.18 -0.86
N LYS A 232 21.43 30.26 -2.19
CA LYS A 232 20.47 31.10 -2.93
C LYS A 232 19.94 30.39 -4.17
N LEU A 233 18.62 30.42 -4.31
CA LEU A 233 17.85 29.88 -5.45
C LEU A 233 17.32 31.05 -6.30
N VAL A 234 17.44 30.95 -7.62
CA VAL A 234 16.93 31.96 -8.56
C VAL A 234 16.18 31.28 -9.70
N ILE A 235 14.95 31.72 -9.97
CA ILE A 235 14.09 31.20 -11.03
C ILE A 235 13.89 32.29 -12.07
N PHE A 236 14.17 31.98 -13.33
CA PHE A 236 13.85 32.83 -14.47
C PHE A 236 12.85 32.13 -15.39
N VAL A 237 11.88 32.89 -15.89
CA VAL A 237 10.97 32.41 -16.93
C VAL A 237 11.32 33.12 -18.23
N ASP A 238 11.57 32.34 -19.28
CA ASP A 238 12.04 32.78 -20.60
C ASP A 238 13.47 33.37 -20.63
N GLY A 239 14.26 33.29 -19.55
CA GLY A 239 15.68 33.69 -19.53
C GLY A 239 15.99 35.00 -20.28
N PRO A 240 16.79 35.00 -21.37
CA PRO A 240 17.09 36.21 -22.15
C PRO A 240 15.93 36.71 -23.04
N GLY A 241 14.82 35.98 -23.09
CA GLY A 241 13.61 36.29 -23.85
C GLY A 241 12.80 37.43 -23.26
N THR A 242 11.54 37.55 -23.66
CA THR A 242 10.67 38.69 -23.31
C THR A 242 9.22 38.28 -23.05
N ALA A 243 9.00 37.02 -22.68
CA ALA A 243 7.68 36.52 -22.34
C ALA A 243 7.10 37.28 -21.14
N SER A 244 5.93 37.89 -21.36
CA SER A 244 5.14 38.55 -20.33
C SER A 244 3.96 37.66 -19.94
N GLY A 245 3.64 37.59 -18.66
CA GLY A 245 2.56 36.74 -18.16
C GLY A 245 2.73 36.47 -16.68
N THR A 246 1.73 35.80 -16.08
CA THR A 246 1.83 35.27 -14.73
C THR A 246 2.00 33.75 -14.83
N PHE A 247 3.04 33.27 -14.18
CA PHE A 247 3.39 31.86 -14.08
C PHE A 247 3.27 31.44 -12.62
N TYR A 248 2.90 30.18 -12.39
CA TYR A 248 2.76 29.64 -11.05
C TYR A 248 3.74 28.51 -10.85
N PHE A 249 4.27 28.39 -9.65
CA PHE A 249 5.14 27.29 -9.29
C PHE A 249 4.93 26.91 -7.83
N ASP A 250 5.09 25.63 -7.56
CA ASP A 250 4.82 25.03 -6.25
C ASP A 250 5.66 23.77 -6.05
N ASN A 251 5.61 23.18 -4.86
CA ASN A 251 6.21 21.89 -4.54
C ASN A 251 7.70 21.81 -4.93
N LEU A 252 8.49 22.85 -4.61
CA LEU A 252 9.92 22.77 -4.88
C LEU A 252 10.58 21.85 -3.86
N GLU A 253 11.18 20.76 -4.33
CA GLU A 253 11.86 19.78 -3.49
C GLU A 253 13.27 19.50 -4.01
N GLN A 254 14.21 19.33 -3.07
CA GLN A 254 15.51 18.73 -3.37
C GLN A 254 15.34 17.23 -3.17
N VAL A 255 15.71 16.47 -4.18
CA VAL A 255 15.59 15.01 -4.17
C VAL A 255 16.93 14.40 -4.55
N GLU A 256 17.16 13.18 -4.06
CA GLU A 256 18.16 12.27 -4.64
C GLU A 256 18.06 12.39 -6.16
N THR A 257 19.21 12.59 -6.83
CA THR A 257 19.16 12.56 -8.28
C THR A 257 18.58 11.22 -8.66
N ASP A 258 17.51 11.26 -9.44
CA ASP A 258 16.86 10.10 -9.96
C ASP A 258 17.88 9.36 -10.85
N THR A 259 18.74 8.54 -10.22
CA THR A 259 19.68 7.62 -10.84
C THR A 259 18.94 6.46 -11.49
N THR A 260 17.66 6.36 -11.16
CA THR A 260 16.56 5.70 -11.87
C THR A 260 16.49 6.03 -13.38
N GLY A 261 17.19 7.04 -13.90
CA GLY A 261 17.51 7.11 -15.33
C GLY A 261 19.02 7.08 -15.54
N GLY A 262 19.65 5.92 -15.35
CA GLY A 262 21.09 5.73 -15.47
C GLY A 262 21.60 5.91 -16.89
N ALA A 263 21.52 7.12 -17.47
CA ALA A 263 22.21 7.41 -18.71
C ALA A 263 23.69 7.04 -18.52
N CYS A 264 24.09 5.98 -19.21
CA CYS A 264 25.38 5.35 -19.06
C CYS A 264 26.52 6.34 -18.90
N THR A 265 27.11 6.35 -17.71
CA THR A 265 28.23 7.23 -17.38
C THR A 265 29.55 6.77 -18.03
N ASP A 266 29.55 5.53 -18.55
CA ASP A 266 30.64 4.97 -19.35
C ASP A 266 30.47 5.32 -20.84
N THR A 267 31.59 5.33 -21.57
CA THR A 267 31.57 5.56 -23.03
C THR A 267 30.71 4.47 -23.70
N PRO A 268 29.63 4.82 -24.44
CA PRO A 268 28.74 3.84 -25.03
C PRO A 268 29.50 2.81 -25.88
N VAL A 269 29.20 1.52 -25.67
CA VAL A 269 29.80 0.43 -26.44
C VAL A 269 28.85 -0.02 -27.54
N ALA A 270 29.37 -0.49 -28.68
CA ALA A 270 28.50 -1.04 -29.72
C ALA A 270 27.77 -2.29 -29.21
N ALA A 271 26.47 -2.39 -29.44
CA ALA A 271 25.73 -3.62 -29.15
C ALA A 271 26.30 -4.80 -29.95
N THR A 272 26.55 -5.93 -29.28
CA THR A 272 27.22 -7.10 -29.87
C THR A 272 26.35 -8.36 -29.92
N VAL A 273 25.22 -8.38 -29.23
CA VAL A 273 24.29 -9.52 -29.20
C VAL A 273 22.86 -9.01 -29.02
N PHE A 274 21.87 -9.85 -29.30
CA PHE A 274 20.47 -9.62 -28.96
C PHE A 274 20.09 -10.44 -27.72
N PRO A 275 19.13 -9.99 -26.87
CA PRO A 275 18.40 -8.71 -26.97
C PRO A 275 19.31 -7.49 -26.73
N VAL A 276 18.88 -6.34 -27.23
CA VAL A 276 19.47 -5.04 -26.92
C VAL A 276 18.43 -4.25 -26.14
N ASP A 277 18.68 -4.07 -24.85
CA ASP A 277 17.80 -3.39 -23.89
C ASP A 277 18.41 -2.09 -23.36
N PHE A 278 19.65 -1.77 -23.76
CA PHE A 278 20.35 -0.52 -23.44
C PHE A 278 20.71 -0.35 -21.95
N GLU A 279 20.39 -1.34 -21.11
CA GLU A 279 20.62 -1.30 -19.67
C GLU A 279 22.08 -1.55 -19.29
N ALA A 280 22.84 -2.24 -20.15
CA ALA A 280 24.27 -2.49 -19.95
C ALA A 280 25.18 -1.54 -20.74
N CYS A 281 24.67 -0.35 -21.10
CA CYS A 281 25.39 0.69 -21.84
C CYS A 281 25.83 0.33 -23.25
N GLU A 282 25.32 -0.77 -23.78
CA GLU A 282 25.39 -1.05 -25.19
C GLU A 282 24.48 -0.10 -25.98
N SER A 283 24.91 0.30 -27.18
CA SER A 283 24.23 1.33 -27.97
C SER A 283 24.43 1.10 -29.47
N PHE A 284 23.64 1.80 -30.27
CA PHE A 284 23.82 1.90 -31.71
C PHE A 284 24.70 3.11 -31.99
N ILE A 285 26.01 2.88 -32.05
CA ILE A 285 27.02 3.93 -32.10
C ILE A 285 27.21 4.60 -33.47
N ASP A 286 26.52 4.13 -34.51
CA ASP A 286 26.67 4.62 -35.88
C ASP A 286 25.36 5.22 -36.40
N SER A 287 25.37 6.54 -36.60
CA SER A 287 24.29 7.28 -37.23
C SER A 287 24.74 7.81 -38.59
N PHE A 288 23.82 7.86 -39.56
CA PHE A 288 24.12 8.29 -40.91
C PHE A 288 23.19 9.43 -41.34
N ALA A 289 23.77 10.62 -41.33
CA ALA A 289 23.32 11.78 -42.07
C ALA A 289 24.59 12.46 -42.62
N ASN A 290 24.56 12.99 -43.84
CA ASN A 290 25.75 13.60 -44.45
C ASN A 290 26.24 14.88 -43.73
N ASP A 291 25.52 15.35 -42.71
CA ASP A 291 25.67 16.63 -42.03
C ASP A 291 25.50 16.56 -40.49
N GLY A 292 25.33 15.37 -39.89
CA GLY A 292 25.14 15.22 -38.44
C GLY A 292 23.76 15.68 -37.92
N SER A 293 22.77 15.80 -38.81
CA SER A 293 21.40 16.23 -38.48
C SER A 293 20.54 15.19 -37.77
N ILE A 294 21.08 14.00 -37.51
CA ILE A 294 20.50 12.98 -36.65
C ILE A 294 21.51 12.61 -35.57
N THR A 295 21.08 12.55 -34.32
CA THR A 295 21.90 12.16 -33.18
C THR A 295 21.28 10.98 -32.46
N THR A 296 22.14 10.15 -31.85
CA THR A 296 21.76 9.01 -31.03
C THR A 296 22.51 9.11 -29.71
N GLU A 297 21.79 8.99 -28.59
CA GLU A 297 22.36 9.00 -27.25
C GLU A 297 21.59 8.02 -26.35
N LEU A 298 22.29 7.41 -25.40
CA LEU A 298 21.61 6.71 -24.32
C LEU A 298 21.00 7.75 -23.39
N SER A 299 19.77 7.50 -22.96
CA SER A 299 18.98 8.40 -22.14
C SER A 299 18.13 7.58 -21.19
N GLY A 300 17.73 8.17 -20.06
CA GLY A 300 16.65 7.60 -19.26
C GLY A 300 15.36 7.48 -20.06
N ASN A 301 14.54 6.48 -19.73
CA ASN A 301 13.22 6.27 -20.31
C ASN A 301 12.32 7.48 -20.04
N PRO A 302 11.79 8.17 -21.07
CA PRO A 302 10.97 9.38 -20.90
C PRO A 302 9.58 9.10 -20.32
N ASP A 303 9.13 7.85 -20.33
CA ASP A 303 7.81 7.42 -19.84
C ASP A 303 7.89 5.95 -19.43
N LYS A 304 8.01 5.66 -18.13
CA LYS A 304 8.13 4.30 -17.59
C LYS A 304 6.78 3.60 -17.41
N THR A 305 5.81 3.90 -18.26
CA THR A 305 4.47 3.31 -18.18
C THR A 305 4.13 2.49 -19.42
N GLY A 306 3.08 1.68 -19.32
CA GLY A 306 2.59 0.88 -20.45
C GLY A 306 3.52 -0.29 -20.79
N VAL A 307 3.84 -0.46 -22.08
CA VAL A 307 4.61 -1.63 -22.55
C VAL A 307 6.11 -1.51 -22.28
N ASN A 308 6.62 -0.34 -21.89
CA ASN A 308 8.02 -0.16 -21.55
C ASN A 308 8.19 0.49 -20.18
N THR A 309 8.82 -0.25 -19.25
CA THR A 309 9.09 0.20 -17.88
C THR A 309 10.59 0.19 -17.58
N SER A 310 11.44 0.05 -18.61
CA SER A 310 12.90 0.05 -18.52
C SER A 310 13.45 1.39 -18.03
N ASP A 311 14.71 1.40 -17.61
CA ASP A 311 15.37 2.58 -17.09
C ASP A 311 16.12 3.32 -18.20
N ASN A 312 16.77 2.60 -19.11
CA ASN A 312 17.58 3.13 -20.19
C ASN A 312 17.02 2.83 -21.56
N VAL A 313 17.09 3.82 -22.44
CA VAL A 313 16.60 3.72 -23.81
C VAL A 313 17.53 4.43 -24.77
N LEU A 314 17.49 4.05 -26.04
CA LEU A 314 18.18 4.79 -27.08
C LEU A 314 17.34 5.97 -27.54
N LYS A 315 17.74 7.19 -27.18
CA LYS A 315 17.17 8.43 -27.68
C LYS A 315 17.75 8.78 -29.04
N VAL A 316 16.89 9.15 -29.97
CA VAL A 316 17.22 9.53 -31.33
C VAL A 316 16.54 10.86 -31.65
N VAL A 317 17.34 11.90 -31.92
CA VAL A 317 16.83 13.21 -32.33
C VAL A 317 17.07 13.40 -33.82
N LYS A 318 16.01 13.69 -34.56
CA LYS A 318 16.08 13.99 -36.00
C LYS A 318 15.69 15.45 -36.22
N ALA A 319 16.67 16.30 -36.54
CA ALA A 319 16.48 17.74 -36.64
C ALA A 319 15.52 18.14 -37.77
N ASN A 320 14.96 19.35 -37.70
CA ASN A 320 14.19 19.93 -38.80
C ASN A 320 15.05 20.12 -40.06
N GLY A 321 14.50 19.82 -41.23
CA GLY A 321 15.22 19.92 -42.50
C GLY A 321 16.18 18.76 -42.78
N THR A 322 16.11 17.68 -42.01
CA THR A 322 16.92 16.47 -42.18
C THR A 322 16.39 15.63 -43.32
N ASN A 323 17.27 15.02 -44.11
CA ASN A 323 16.82 14.09 -45.15
C ASN A 323 16.09 12.88 -44.53
N ARG A 324 14.94 12.49 -45.07
CA ARG A 324 14.14 11.38 -44.54
C ARG A 324 14.87 10.03 -44.57
N TRP A 325 15.82 9.85 -45.50
CA TRP A 325 16.65 8.64 -45.53
C TRP A 325 17.63 8.50 -44.36
N ALA A 326 17.89 9.57 -43.59
CA ALA A 326 18.79 9.54 -42.45
C ALA A 326 18.28 8.63 -41.34
N GLY A 327 19.19 7.91 -40.69
CA GLY A 327 18.88 6.91 -39.67
C GLY A 327 20.09 6.53 -38.85
N PHE A 328 19.97 5.42 -38.13
CA PHE A 328 21.02 4.83 -37.31
C PHE A 328 21.11 3.33 -37.57
N GLN A 329 22.27 2.76 -37.27
CA GLN A 329 22.57 1.37 -37.59
C GLN A 329 23.55 0.76 -36.58
N ASN A 330 23.51 -0.57 -36.48
CA ASN A 330 24.50 -1.32 -35.71
C ASN A 330 24.86 -2.63 -36.43
N ALA A 331 26.14 -2.98 -36.42
CA ALA A 331 26.65 -4.22 -36.97
C ALA A 331 27.09 -5.15 -35.85
N PHE A 332 26.49 -6.33 -35.79
CA PHE A 332 26.74 -7.36 -34.81
C PHE A 332 27.90 -8.27 -35.27
N PRO A 333 28.75 -8.75 -34.34
CA PRO A 333 29.82 -9.70 -34.64
C PRO A 333 29.31 -11.02 -35.24
N GLU A 334 28.16 -11.49 -34.78
CA GLU A 334 27.52 -12.74 -35.23
C GLU A 334 26.28 -12.45 -36.09
N ASN A 335 25.92 -13.42 -36.94
CA ASN A 335 24.72 -13.30 -37.77
C ASN A 335 23.46 -13.57 -36.93
N PHE A 336 22.42 -12.77 -37.14
CA PHE A 336 21.11 -12.98 -36.53
C PHE A 336 20.15 -13.69 -37.51
N ASP A 337 19.15 -14.40 -36.96
CA ASP A 337 18.14 -15.10 -37.76
C ASP A 337 17.01 -14.15 -38.19
N ALA A 338 17.21 -13.48 -39.33
CA ALA A 338 16.20 -12.60 -39.90
C ALA A 338 14.93 -13.32 -40.42
N THR A 339 14.84 -14.66 -40.34
CA THR A 339 13.58 -15.38 -40.58
C THR A 339 12.62 -15.27 -39.40
N LYS A 340 13.11 -14.87 -38.22
CA LYS A 340 12.31 -14.52 -37.05
C LYS A 340 11.78 -13.09 -37.15
N THR A 341 10.69 -12.83 -36.44
CA THR A 341 10.14 -11.48 -36.31
C THR A 341 11.07 -10.64 -35.44
N LEU A 342 11.39 -9.43 -35.92
CA LEU A 342 12.05 -8.40 -35.13
C LEU A 342 10.98 -7.73 -34.26
N LYS A 343 11.23 -7.68 -32.95
CA LYS A 343 10.46 -6.91 -31.99
C LYS A 343 11.28 -5.72 -31.52
N VAL A 344 10.61 -4.58 -31.35
CA VAL A 344 11.20 -3.34 -30.85
C VAL A 344 10.12 -2.49 -30.20
N LYS A 345 10.39 -1.95 -29.02
CA LYS A 345 9.56 -0.93 -28.38
C LYS A 345 9.98 0.45 -28.89
N VAL A 346 9.00 1.28 -29.24
CA VAL A 346 9.22 2.60 -29.83
C VAL A 346 8.31 3.62 -29.15
N TYR A 347 8.90 4.74 -28.73
CA TYR A 347 8.20 5.96 -28.32
C TYR A 347 8.50 7.08 -29.32
N SER A 348 7.50 7.89 -29.68
CA SER A 348 7.67 9.00 -30.61
C SER A 348 7.00 10.28 -30.11
N SER A 349 7.68 11.43 -30.24
CA SER A 349 7.07 12.75 -30.03
C SER A 349 5.96 13.09 -31.03
N LYS A 350 5.85 12.31 -32.12
CA LYS A 350 4.98 12.59 -33.26
C LYS A 350 4.05 11.42 -33.55
N ALA A 351 2.75 11.72 -33.61
CA ALA A 351 1.75 10.78 -34.06
C ALA A 351 1.90 10.48 -35.57
N ASN A 352 1.59 9.26 -35.98
CA ASN A 352 1.72 8.74 -37.34
C ASN A 352 3.15 8.76 -37.90
N ALA A 353 4.17 8.65 -37.05
CA ALA A 353 5.56 8.53 -37.48
C ALA A 353 5.80 7.16 -38.14
N VAL A 354 6.38 7.14 -39.34
CA VAL A 354 6.67 5.90 -40.08
C VAL A 354 8.13 5.50 -39.88
N MET A 355 8.35 4.35 -39.27
CA MET A 355 9.67 3.73 -39.09
C MET A 355 9.98 2.80 -40.26
N LYS A 356 11.16 2.93 -40.86
CA LYS A 356 11.66 2.02 -41.90
C LYS A 356 12.81 1.18 -41.37
N PHE A 357 12.65 -0.15 -41.43
CA PHE A 357 13.59 -1.15 -40.93
C PHE A 357 14.26 -1.91 -42.09
N GLU A 358 15.57 -2.08 -42.02
CA GLU A 358 16.39 -2.79 -43.00
C GLU A 358 17.38 -3.71 -42.28
N VAL A 359 17.65 -4.88 -42.87
CA VAL A 359 18.72 -5.79 -42.42
C VAL A 359 19.71 -6.03 -43.56
N ASN A 360 21.00 -5.92 -43.26
CA ASN A 360 22.07 -5.97 -44.24
C ASN A 360 23.17 -6.95 -43.84
N SER A 361 23.97 -7.36 -44.82
CA SER A 361 25.24 -8.04 -44.56
C SER A 361 26.39 -7.04 -44.50
N ASN A 362 27.17 -7.05 -43.43
CA ASN A 362 28.30 -6.15 -43.24
C ASN A 362 29.55 -6.91 -42.77
N PRO A 363 30.59 -7.08 -43.62
CA PRO A 363 30.69 -6.58 -45.00
C PRO A 363 29.83 -7.40 -45.99
N GLN A 364 29.25 -6.73 -47.00
CA GLN A 364 28.38 -7.36 -48.00
C GLN A 364 29.14 -8.36 -48.89
N PRO A 365 28.80 -9.65 -48.89
CA PRO A 365 29.37 -10.63 -49.83
C PRO A 365 29.06 -10.29 -51.30
N ALA A 366 30.03 -10.53 -52.19
CA ALA A 366 29.83 -10.32 -53.62
C ALA A 366 28.74 -11.25 -54.18
N GLY A 367 27.59 -10.68 -54.57
CA GLY A 367 26.45 -11.43 -55.12
C GLY A 367 25.39 -11.87 -54.11
N SER A 368 25.48 -11.45 -52.84
CA SER A 368 24.35 -11.54 -51.90
C SER A 368 23.47 -10.29 -52.03
N GLY A 369 22.15 -10.48 -52.12
CA GLY A 369 21.19 -9.39 -51.97
C GLY A 369 20.80 -9.24 -50.49
N ASN A 370 20.26 -8.07 -50.12
CA ASN A 370 19.62 -7.86 -48.82
C ASN A 370 18.10 -7.98 -48.96
N PRO A 371 17.37 -8.37 -47.91
CA PRO A 371 15.92 -8.31 -47.88
C PRO A 371 15.39 -6.91 -48.19
N GLY A 372 14.15 -6.83 -48.65
CA GLY A 372 13.49 -5.53 -48.86
C GLY A 372 13.21 -4.82 -47.53
N PRO A 373 13.21 -3.48 -47.49
CA PRO A 373 12.85 -2.72 -46.29
C PRO A 373 11.44 -3.04 -45.84
N GLN A 374 11.22 -3.02 -44.53
CA GLN A 374 9.90 -3.12 -43.90
C GLN A 374 9.54 -1.80 -43.22
N TYR A 375 8.25 -1.56 -43.02
CA TYR A 375 7.75 -0.30 -42.47
C TYR A 375 6.77 -0.58 -41.32
N ALA A 376 6.82 0.24 -40.28
CA ALA A 376 5.83 0.28 -39.22
C ALA A 376 5.38 1.73 -38.97
N THR A 377 4.13 1.91 -38.53
CA THR A 377 3.60 3.24 -38.21
C THR A 377 3.31 3.30 -36.72
N ILE A 378 3.89 4.29 -36.04
CA ILE A 378 3.55 4.62 -34.65
C ILE A 378 2.35 5.57 -34.72
N THR A 379 1.17 5.10 -34.29
CA THR A 379 -0.08 5.83 -34.47
C THR A 379 -0.19 7.04 -33.55
N ASP A 380 0.22 6.86 -32.30
CA ASP A 380 0.03 7.82 -31.23
C ASP A 380 1.35 8.50 -30.85
N ALA A 381 1.28 9.78 -30.48
CA ALA A 381 2.41 10.48 -29.91
C ALA A 381 2.53 10.16 -28.43
N ASN A 382 3.73 10.29 -27.89
CA ASN A 382 4.03 10.28 -26.47
C ASN A 382 3.55 9.04 -25.71
N THR A 383 3.60 7.87 -26.35
CA THR A 383 3.27 6.59 -25.73
C THR A 383 4.18 5.49 -26.29
N TRP A 384 4.56 4.52 -25.45
CA TRP A 384 5.31 3.35 -25.89
C TRP A 384 4.44 2.39 -26.71
N THR A 385 4.97 1.96 -27.87
CA THR A 385 4.34 0.98 -28.75
C THR A 385 5.32 -0.15 -29.05
N GLU A 386 4.91 -1.41 -28.85
CA GLU A 386 5.67 -2.56 -29.35
C GLU A 386 5.38 -2.75 -30.85
N VAL A 387 6.45 -2.82 -31.64
CA VAL A 387 6.40 -2.98 -33.08
C VAL A 387 6.96 -4.34 -33.47
N GLU A 388 6.19 -5.08 -34.25
CA GLU A 388 6.60 -6.37 -34.83
C GLU A 388 6.90 -6.21 -36.33
N VAL A 389 8.09 -6.64 -36.76
CA VAL A 389 8.57 -6.52 -38.14
C VAL A 389 9.01 -7.87 -38.68
N THR A 390 8.34 -8.38 -39.71
CA THR A 390 8.74 -9.60 -40.41
C THR A 390 9.43 -9.27 -41.73
N PHE A 391 10.72 -9.62 -41.85
CA PHE A 391 11.46 -9.42 -43.10
C PHE A 391 11.06 -10.44 -44.16
N THR A 392 10.77 -9.97 -45.37
CA THR A 392 10.39 -10.83 -46.50
C THR A 392 11.40 -10.76 -47.63
N GLY A 393 11.42 -11.79 -48.48
CA GLY A 393 12.33 -11.84 -49.64
C GLY A 393 13.80 -12.10 -49.31
N ILE A 394 14.07 -12.77 -48.18
CA ILE A 394 15.42 -13.13 -47.74
C ILE A 394 16.07 -14.05 -48.78
N PRO A 395 17.20 -13.64 -49.42
CA PRO A 395 17.84 -14.48 -50.44
C PRO A 395 18.38 -15.77 -49.81
N GLY A 396 18.03 -16.93 -50.37
CA GLY A 396 18.43 -18.24 -49.81
C GLY A 396 19.94 -18.53 -49.79
N ASN A 397 20.77 -17.65 -50.37
CA ASN A 397 22.23 -17.70 -50.28
C ASN A 397 22.81 -16.68 -49.28
N ASN A 398 21.98 -15.89 -48.61
CA ASN A 398 22.43 -14.92 -47.62
C ASN A 398 22.52 -15.59 -46.24
N THR A 399 23.75 -15.89 -45.83
CA THR A 399 24.08 -16.45 -44.51
C THR A 399 24.82 -15.43 -43.64
N GLY A 400 24.71 -14.14 -43.97
CA GLY A 400 25.58 -13.08 -43.45
C GLY A 400 24.82 -11.86 -42.95
N LEU A 401 23.54 -11.98 -42.57
CA LEU A 401 22.78 -10.85 -42.06
C LEU A 401 23.20 -10.57 -40.61
N ASN A 402 23.90 -9.46 -40.43
CA ASN A 402 24.47 -9.05 -39.14
C ASN A 402 24.38 -7.54 -38.89
N GLN A 403 23.70 -6.77 -39.74
CA GLN A 403 23.51 -5.34 -39.53
C GLN A 403 22.03 -4.96 -39.52
N LEU A 404 21.59 -4.27 -38.47
CA LEU A 404 20.25 -3.67 -38.37
C LEU A 404 20.35 -2.18 -38.67
N VAL A 405 19.42 -1.67 -39.47
CA VAL A 405 19.32 -0.26 -39.88
C VAL A 405 17.89 0.23 -39.65
N ILE A 406 17.75 1.36 -38.96
CA ILE A 406 16.45 1.97 -38.62
C ILE A 406 16.45 3.43 -39.08
N LYS A 407 15.40 3.83 -39.81
CA LYS A 407 15.22 5.19 -40.32
C LYS A 407 13.88 5.75 -39.82
N PRO A 408 13.89 6.60 -38.78
CA PRO A 408 12.67 7.19 -38.24
C PRO A 408 12.08 8.26 -39.18
N ASP A 409 10.76 8.40 -39.19
CA ASP A 409 9.98 9.31 -40.06
C ASP A 409 10.36 9.21 -41.55
N ASN A 410 10.46 7.98 -42.06
CA ASN A 410 10.78 7.69 -43.46
C ASN A 410 9.71 6.84 -44.16
N PRO A 411 8.60 7.46 -44.61
CA PRO A 411 7.60 6.78 -45.43
C PRO A 411 8.18 6.28 -46.77
N ASP A 412 7.54 5.25 -47.34
CA ASP A 412 8.00 4.66 -48.60
C ASP A 412 8.06 5.68 -49.75
N GLY A 413 9.12 5.59 -50.57
CA GLY A 413 9.36 6.49 -51.71
C GLY A 413 9.78 7.93 -51.36
N THR A 414 10.05 8.24 -50.09
CA THR A 414 10.40 9.61 -49.65
C THR A 414 11.90 9.87 -49.48
N ASP A 415 12.75 8.89 -49.83
CA ASP A 415 14.21 9.02 -49.84
C ASP A 415 14.63 10.21 -50.74
N GLY A 416 15.09 11.31 -50.12
CA GLY A 416 15.49 12.55 -50.79
C GLY A 416 14.59 13.77 -50.51
N THR A 417 13.56 13.61 -49.67
CA THR A 417 12.79 14.72 -49.09
C THR A 417 13.32 15.09 -47.70
N LEU A 418 12.98 16.28 -47.21
CA LEU A 418 13.39 16.77 -45.88
C LEU A 418 12.25 16.61 -44.85
N THR A 419 12.59 16.48 -43.57
CA THR A 419 11.67 16.66 -42.45
C THR A 419 11.25 18.13 -42.35
N ASP A 420 10.06 18.36 -41.82
CA ASP A 420 9.41 19.67 -41.65
C ASP A 420 9.40 20.16 -40.20
N SER A 421 9.76 19.28 -39.26
CA SER A 421 9.91 19.53 -37.83
C SER A 421 11.11 18.74 -37.28
N GLU A 422 11.60 19.17 -36.13
CA GLU A 422 12.51 18.37 -35.31
C GLU A 422 11.67 17.39 -34.50
N GLU A 423 12.12 16.15 -34.40
CA GLU A 423 11.38 15.09 -33.72
C GLU A 423 12.31 14.20 -32.90
N THR A 424 11.79 13.69 -31.79
CA THR A 424 12.51 12.81 -30.87
C THR A 424 11.82 11.44 -30.84
N TYR A 425 12.64 10.41 -30.89
CA TYR A 425 12.22 9.01 -30.84
C TYR A 425 13.03 8.30 -29.78
N TYR A 426 12.43 7.31 -29.12
CA TYR A 426 13.12 6.42 -28.20
C TYR A 426 12.88 4.98 -28.61
N PHE A 427 13.92 4.16 -28.51
CA PHE A 427 13.90 2.75 -28.90
C PHE A 427 14.40 1.90 -27.75
N ASP A 428 13.79 0.74 -27.60
CA ASP A 428 14.13 -0.21 -26.56
C ASP A 428 13.73 -1.66 -26.89
N ASP A 429 14.25 -2.62 -26.13
CA ASP A 429 13.94 -4.05 -26.20
C ASP A 429 13.98 -4.60 -27.64
N ILE A 430 15.13 -4.42 -28.31
CA ILE A 430 15.31 -4.82 -29.71
C ILE A 430 15.79 -6.27 -29.76
N PHE A 431 15.05 -7.18 -30.40
CA PHE A 431 15.49 -8.57 -30.59
C PHE A 431 14.76 -9.32 -31.73
N PHE A 432 15.32 -10.48 -32.12
CA PHE A 432 14.70 -11.42 -33.08
C PHE A 432 14.24 -12.69 -32.35
N GLY A 433 12.93 -12.97 -32.23
CA GLY A 433 12.48 -14.18 -31.53
C GLY A 433 10.96 -14.35 -31.30
N ASP A 434 10.62 -15.50 -30.69
CA ASP A 434 9.28 -15.89 -30.20
C ASP A 434 9.22 -15.92 -28.64
N GLY A 435 10.20 -15.34 -27.93
CA GLY A 435 10.35 -15.41 -26.47
C GLY A 435 10.54 -14.03 -25.83
N GLY A 436 9.87 -13.79 -24.70
CA GLY A 436 9.95 -12.55 -23.93
C GLY A 436 11.31 -12.35 -23.25
N GLY A 437 11.75 -11.09 -23.14
CA GLY A 437 12.92 -10.70 -22.38
C GLY A 437 12.72 -10.96 -20.89
N THR A 438 13.76 -11.48 -20.23
CA THR A 438 13.90 -11.52 -18.77
C THR A 438 14.98 -10.51 -18.40
N SER A 439 14.76 -9.73 -17.33
CA SER A 439 15.62 -8.60 -16.96
C SER A 439 17.06 -9.04 -16.64
N THR A 440 18.01 -8.13 -16.88
CA THR A 440 19.45 -8.32 -16.67
C THR A 440 19.89 -8.07 -15.23
N GLU A 441 19.04 -7.40 -14.43
CA GLU A 441 19.19 -7.19 -12.98
C GLU A 441 17.84 -7.41 -12.23
N PRO A 442 17.86 -7.72 -10.93
CA PRO A 442 16.65 -7.83 -10.11
C PRO A 442 16.03 -6.45 -9.83
N THR A 443 14.75 -6.28 -10.14
CA THR A 443 13.98 -5.05 -9.86
C THR A 443 13.19 -5.11 -8.54
N THR A 444 13.16 -6.27 -7.89
CA THR A 444 12.54 -6.53 -6.58
C THR A 444 13.61 -7.01 -5.61
N ALA A 445 13.48 -6.67 -4.33
CA ALA A 445 14.35 -7.18 -3.27
C ALA A 445 14.18 -8.70 -3.09
N ALA A 446 15.18 -9.37 -2.50
CA ALA A 446 15.01 -10.76 -2.09
C ALA A 446 13.92 -10.87 -1.00
N PRO A 447 13.21 -12.02 -0.90
CA PRO A 447 12.21 -12.22 0.14
C PRO A 447 12.78 -12.02 1.55
N THR A 448 12.11 -11.23 2.40
CA THR A 448 12.57 -11.03 3.78
C THR A 448 12.45 -12.31 4.61
N PRO A 449 13.54 -12.79 5.24
CA PRO A 449 13.49 -13.97 6.09
C PRO A 449 12.59 -13.79 7.32
N THR A 450 11.84 -14.84 7.68
CA THR A 450 10.85 -14.80 8.78
C THR A 450 11.21 -15.66 9.98
N GLN A 451 12.35 -16.36 9.93
CA GLN A 451 12.81 -17.23 11.03
C GLN A 451 13.10 -16.42 12.30
N ASP A 452 12.76 -16.96 13.47
CA ASP A 452 13.09 -16.32 14.75
C ASP A 452 14.61 -16.14 14.88
N ALA A 453 15.06 -14.90 15.06
CA ALA A 453 16.47 -14.55 15.17
C ALA A 453 17.22 -15.35 16.26
N ALA A 454 16.53 -15.84 17.30
CA ALA A 454 17.13 -16.71 18.31
C ALA A 454 17.55 -18.09 17.78
N ASN A 455 16.97 -18.51 16.65
CA ASN A 455 17.22 -19.79 15.99
C ASN A 455 18.05 -19.65 14.72
N VAL A 456 18.56 -18.46 14.43
CA VAL A 456 19.32 -18.15 13.20
C VAL A 456 20.79 -17.88 13.53
N LYS A 457 21.68 -18.31 12.63
CA LYS A 457 23.09 -17.90 12.56
C LYS A 457 23.37 -17.35 11.16
N SER A 458 23.43 -16.03 11.05
CA SER A 458 23.55 -15.33 9.77
C SER A 458 24.99 -15.18 9.29
N VAL A 459 25.21 -15.39 8.00
CA VAL A 459 26.47 -15.15 7.30
C VAL A 459 26.39 -13.84 6.51
N PHE A 460 25.25 -13.59 5.88
CA PHE A 460 24.90 -12.33 5.21
C PHE A 460 23.37 -12.16 5.22
N SER A 461 22.83 -11.11 5.85
CA SER A 461 21.42 -10.75 5.80
C SER A 461 21.19 -9.35 6.39
N ASP A 462 20.24 -8.60 5.84
CA ASP A 462 19.76 -7.35 6.45
C ASP A 462 18.90 -7.57 7.70
N THR A 463 18.25 -8.75 7.79
CA THR A 463 17.27 -9.05 8.84
C THR A 463 17.95 -9.55 10.12
N TYR A 464 19.06 -10.27 9.98
CA TYR A 464 19.74 -10.93 11.09
C TYR A 464 21.12 -10.34 11.35
N THR A 465 21.59 -10.46 12.59
CA THR A 465 22.96 -10.06 12.91
C THR A 465 23.96 -11.07 12.35
N ASP A 466 24.76 -10.63 11.38
CA ASP A 466 25.79 -11.44 10.75
C ASP A 466 26.98 -11.80 11.65
N ILE A 467 27.57 -12.96 11.39
CA ILE A 467 28.80 -13.41 12.05
C ILE A 467 29.93 -12.45 11.70
N ALA A 468 30.40 -11.73 12.72
CA ALA A 468 31.44 -10.71 12.59
C ALA A 468 32.74 -11.28 12.01
N GLY A 469 33.34 -10.54 11.06
CA GLY A 469 34.62 -10.90 10.44
C GLY A 469 34.52 -11.93 9.32
N THR A 470 33.31 -12.20 8.82
CA THR A 470 33.10 -12.98 7.60
C THR A 470 33.65 -12.22 6.38
N ASN A 471 34.41 -12.93 5.54
CA ASN A 471 34.84 -12.45 4.24
C ASN A 471 33.97 -13.09 3.14
N LEU A 472 33.13 -12.27 2.52
CA LEU A 472 32.14 -12.68 1.51
C LEU A 472 32.76 -12.78 0.09
N ASP A 473 34.00 -12.32 -0.08
CA ASP A 473 34.78 -12.55 -1.30
C ASP A 473 36.27 -12.77 -0.96
N THR A 474 36.68 -14.04 -1.00
CA THR A 474 38.07 -14.44 -0.75
C THR A 474 38.99 -14.22 -1.95
N ASN A 475 38.45 -13.90 -3.12
CA ASN A 475 39.14 -13.76 -4.40
C ASN A 475 40.05 -14.96 -4.75
N TRP A 476 39.70 -16.18 -4.33
CA TRP A 476 40.51 -17.38 -4.61
C TRP A 476 40.61 -17.73 -6.10
N GLN A 477 39.71 -17.21 -6.93
CA GLN A 477 39.68 -17.43 -8.39
C GLN A 477 40.33 -16.32 -9.22
N GLY A 478 40.68 -15.18 -8.60
CA GLY A 478 41.51 -14.12 -9.18
C GLY A 478 40.81 -13.13 -10.11
N ASP A 479 39.70 -13.49 -10.76
CA ASP A 479 38.94 -12.62 -11.68
C ASP A 479 37.46 -12.42 -11.32
N LEU A 480 37.02 -12.88 -10.15
CA LEU A 480 35.70 -12.59 -9.59
C LEU A 480 35.61 -11.11 -9.21
N VAL A 481 34.48 -10.50 -9.49
CA VAL A 481 34.13 -9.15 -9.03
C VAL A 481 32.91 -9.28 -8.14
N SER A 482 32.96 -8.69 -6.94
CA SER A 482 31.82 -8.61 -6.02
C SER A 482 31.55 -7.16 -5.66
N GLU A 483 30.28 -6.80 -5.56
CA GLU A 483 29.81 -5.51 -5.06
C GLU A 483 28.49 -5.70 -4.29
N THR A 484 28.30 -4.93 -3.22
CA THR A 484 27.02 -4.85 -2.54
C THR A 484 26.14 -3.84 -3.27
N VAL A 485 24.94 -4.26 -3.65
CA VAL A 485 23.94 -3.46 -4.36
C VAL A 485 22.68 -3.38 -3.51
N ALA A 486 22.15 -2.18 -3.33
CA ALA A 486 20.86 -1.99 -2.66
C ALA A 486 19.73 -2.10 -3.69
N ILE A 487 18.85 -3.07 -3.52
CA ILE A 487 17.67 -3.30 -4.38
C ILE A 487 16.44 -2.99 -3.53
N GLN A 488 15.72 -1.91 -3.85
CA GLN A 488 14.61 -1.41 -3.02
C GLN A 488 14.96 -1.20 -1.53
N GLY A 489 16.22 -0.86 -1.23
CA GLY A 489 16.70 -0.63 0.15
C GLY A 489 17.09 -1.90 0.93
N ASN A 490 17.11 -3.06 0.28
CA ASN A 490 17.66 -4.33 0.80
C ASN A 490 19.01 -4.60 0.09
N ASP A 491 20.05 -4.89 0.88
CA ASP A 491 21.41 -5.09 0.38
C ASP A 491 21.58 -6.53 -0.11
N ALA A 492 21.87 -6.69 -1.40
CA ALA A 492 22.30 -7.97 -1.98
C ALA A 492 23.76 -7.89 -2.45
N ILE A 493 24.44 -9.03 -2.56
CA ILE A 493 25.78 -9.08 -3.14
C ILE A 493 25.68 -9.53 -4.59
N LYS A 494 26.05 -8.65 -5.52
CA LYS A 494 26.22 -8.97 -6.93
C LYS A 494 27.62 -9.51 -7.17
N TYR A 495 27.70 -10.74 -7.66
CA TYR A 495 28.91 -11.39 -8.12
C TYR A 495 28.92 -11.47 -9.64
N SER A 496 29.97 -10.91 -10.26
CA SER A 496 30.22 -10.96 -11.69
C SER A 496 31.45 -11.82 -11.99
N ASN A 497 31.48 -12.45 -13.17
CA ASN A 497 32.50 -13.42 -13.58
C ASN A 497 32.56 -14.68 -12.71
N VAL A 498 31.40 -15.17 -12.27
CA VAL A 498 31.31 -16.31 -11.34
C VAL A 498 31.74 -17.60 -12.03
N LYS A 499 32.90 -18.14 -11.60
CA LYS A 499 33.26 -19.55 -11.83
C LYS A 499 32.91 -20.38 -10.61
N PHE A 500 33.26 -19.85 -9.45
CA PHE A 500 32.70 -20.17 -8.15
C PHE A 500 32.66 -18.87 -7.33
N ILE A 501 32.23 -18.92 -6.08
CA ILE A 501 32.29 -17.83 -5.10
C ILE A 501 32.88 -18.50 -3.86
N GLY A 502 33.94 -17.94 -3.30
CA GLY A 502 34.55 -18.46 -2.07
C GLY A 502 34.36 -17.48 -0.94
N MET A 503 33.71 -17.91 0.13
CA MET A 503 33.50 -17.13 1.35
C MET A 503 34.22 -17.79 2.52
N GLN A 504 34.65 -16.99 3.50
CA GLN A 504 35.41 -17.48 4.65
C GLN A 504 34.99 -16.80 5.94
N LEU A 505 34.65 -17.60 6.96
CA LEU A 505 34.42 -17.13 8.32
C LEU A 505 35.75 -16.78 9.02
N ALA A 506 35.69 -15.92 10.03
CA ALA A 506 36.85 -15.52 10.83
C ALA A 506 37.55 -16.69 11.55
N GLY A 507 36.84 -17.79 11.79
CA GLY A 507 37.34 -19.03 12.38
C GLY A 507 36.28 -20.14 12.39
N ASP A 508 36.67 -21.32 12.89
CA ASP A 508 35.77 -22.47 13.03
C ASP A 508 34.52 -22.07 13.82
N THR A 509 33.35 -22.20 13.19
CA THR A 509 32.06 -21.84 13.77
C THR A 509 31.17 -23.07 13.85
N ASP A 510 30.53 -23.24 15.00
CA ASP A 510 29.65 -24.37 15.27
C ASP A 510 28.23 -24.08 14.76
N PHE A 511 27.77 -24.84 13.79
CA PHE A 511 26.41 -24.88 13.25
C PHE A 511 25.71 -26.21 13.52
N SER A 512 26.26 -27.08 14.39
CA SER A 512 25.74 -28.43 14.62
C SER A 512 24.33 -28.47 15.23
N ASP A 513 23.90 -27.37 15.84
CA ASP A 513 22.53 -27.19 16.36
C ASP A 513 21.53 -26.67 15.30
N MET A 514 21.97 -26.44 14.05
CA MET A 514 21.14 -25.92 12.95
C MET A 514 20.66 -27.05 12.03
N GLU A 515 19.52 -26.84 11.38
CA GLU A 515 18.83 -27.86 10.58
C GLU A 515 18.85 -27.54 9.08
N PHE A 516 18.86 -26.27 8.71
CA PHE A 516 18.83 -25.81 7.32
C PHE A 516 19.88 -24.72 7.06
N LEU A 517 20.41 -24.71 5.84
CA LEU A 517 21.11 -23.59 5.22
C LEU A 517 20.13 -22.88 4.29
N HIS A 518 19.87 -21.60 4.54
CA HIS A 518 19.08 -20.72 3.70
C HIS A 518 19.97 -19.85 2.80
N VAL A 519 19.56 -19.62 1.56
CA VAL A 519 20.15 -18.61 0.66
C VAL A 519 19.13 -18.15 -0.38
N ASP A 520 19.07 -16.85 -0.64
CA ASP A 520 18.33 -16.27 -1.76
C ASP A 520 19.28 -16.02 -2.93
N ILE A 521 18.91 -16.50 -4.11
CA ILE A 521 19.70 -16.35 -5.34
C ILE A 521 18.83 -15.77 -6.45
N TRP A 522 19.35 -14.75 -7.12
CA TRP A 522 18.83 -14.26 -8.40
C TRP A 522 19.95 -14.30 -9.43
N THR A 523 19.61 -14.63 -10.67
CA THR A 523 20.58 -14.69 -11.77
C THR A 523 19.93 -14.37 -13.11
N PRO A 524 20.59 -13.63 -14.00
CA PRO A 524 20.07 -13.42 -15.36
C PRO A 524 20.46 -14.56 -16.30
N ASP A 525 21.52 -15.32 -16.00
CA ASP A 525 22.18 -16.20 -16.97
C ASP A 525 22.55 -17.59 -16.43
N ALA A 526 22.73 -17.77 -15.12
CA ALA A 526 23.13 -19.06 -14.56
C ALA A 526 22.02 -20.09 -14.72
N THR A 527 22.34 -21.21 -15.36
CA THR A 527 21.40 -22.31 -15.57
C THR A 527 21.52 -23.40 -14.50
N VAL A 528 22.67 -23.48 -13.82
CA VAL A 528 22.97 -24.42 -12.75
C VAL A 528 23.97 -23.77 -11.78
N LEU A 529 23.67 -23.79 -10.49
CA LEU A 529 24.57 -23.41 -9.41
C LEU A 529 24.61 -24.53 -8.36
N GLU A 530 25.75 -24.71 -7.71
CA GLU A 530 25.92 -25.61 -6.59
C GLU A 530 26.38 -24.85 -5.35
N ILE A 531 26.04 -25.28 -4.14
CA ILE A 531 26.50 -24.67 -2.89
C ILE A 531 27.08 -25.72 -1.94
N THR A 532 28.04 -25.33 -1.10
CA THR A 532 28.57 -26.16 -0.02
C THR A 532 29.08 -25.30 1.14
N PRO A 533 28.71 -25.60 2.40
CA PRO A 533 29.51 -25.26 3.56
C PRO A 533 30.72 -26.21 3.63
N ILE A 534 31.84 -25.74 4.16
CA ILE A 534 33.12 -26.45 4.14
C ILE A 534 33.72 -26.45 5.54
N SER A 535 34.03 -27.65 6.02
CA SER A 535 34.86 -27.91 7.20
C SER A 535 36.15 -28.59 6.71
N PRO A 536 37.22 -27.83 6.36
CA PRO A 536 38.33 -28.39 5.61
C PRO A 536 38.95 -29.64 6.25
N PRO A 537 39.23 -30.72 5.48
CA PRO A 537 39.19 -30.79 4.01
C PRO A 537 37.84 -31.25 3.41
N ASN A 538 36.76 -31.33 4.19
CA ASN A 538 35.50 -31.89 3.74
C ASN A 538 34.66 -30.83 3.00
N GLU A 539 34.35 -31.09 1.73
CA GLU A 539 33.54 -30.27 0.81
C GLU A 539 32.58 -31.22 0.07
N LEU A 540 31.29 -30.86 -0.01
CA LEU A 540 30.31 -31.58 -0.82
C LEU A 540 29.35 -30.58 -1.47
N LEU A 541 29.52 -30.37 -2.77
CA LEU A 541 28.64 -29.52 -3.57
C LEU A 541 27.25 -30.15 -3.71
N VAL A 542 26.22 -29.34 -3.44
CA VAL A 542 24.80 -29.66 -3.60
C VAL A 542 24.21 -28.74 -4.66
N ASP A 543 23.52 -29.29 -5.66
CA ASP A 543 22.86 -28.52 -6.73
C ASP A 543 21.71 -27.67 -6.14
N LEU A 544 21.58 -26.41 -6.57
CA LEU A 544 20.41 -25.57 -6.31
C LEU A 544 19.32 -25.87 -7.36
N PRO A 545 18.21 -26.56 -7.00
CA PRO A 545 17.22 -27.02 -7.97
C PRO A 545 16.34 -25.89 -8.52
N ASN A 546 15.75 -26.07 -9.70
CA ASN A 546 14.74 -25.15 -10.26
C ASN A 546 15.17 -23.67 -10.37
N LEU A 547 16.47 -23.42 -10.54
CA LEU A 547 17.00 -22.08 -10.78
C LEU A 547 16.32 -21.49 -12.03
N THR A 548 15.69 -20.32 -11.87
CA THR A 548 14.96 -19.63 -12.93
C THR A 548 15.62 -18.28 -13.16
N GLN A 549 15.95 -17.98 -14.42
CA GLN A 549 16.58 -16.72 -14.79
C GLN A 549 15.59 -15.57 -14.63
N GLY A 550 16.04 -14.43 -14.11
CA GLY A 550 15.21 -13.24 -13.94
C GLY A 550 14.33 -13.22 -12.67
N GLU A 551 14.43 -14.23 -11.79
CA GLU A 551 13.60 -14.32 -10.58
C GLU A 551 14.43 -14.66 -9.32
N TRP A 552 14.04 -14.12 -8.16
CA TRP A 552 14.61 -14.52 -6.87
C TRP A 552 14.13 -15.92 -6.51
N LYS A 553 15.06 -16.78 -6.09
CA LYS A 553 14.78 -18.12 -5.58
C LYS A 553 15.39 -18.30 -4.20
N SER A 554 14.52 -18.59 -3.24
CA SER A 554 14.89 -18.95 -1.87
C SER A 554 15.13 -20.44 -1.75
N TYR A 555 16.23 -20.82 -1.11
CA TYR A 555 16.64 -22.21 -0.94
C TYR A 555 16.83 -22.56 0.52
N ASP A 556 15.98 -23.43 1.05
CA ASP A 556 16.17 -24.08 2.35
C ASP A 556 16.77 -25.47 2.17
N ILE A 557 18.07 -25.61 2.41
CA ILE A 557 18.83 -26.84 2.15
C ILE A 557 19.09 -27.56 3.48
N PRO A 558 18.56 -28.77 3.70
CA PRO A 558 18.83 -29.54 4.91
C PRO A 558 20.33 -29.75 5.13
N VAL A 559 20.82 -29.52 6.36
CA VAL A 559 22.24 -29.75 6.68
C VAL A 559 22.68 -31.20 6.44
N THR A 560 21.72 -32.13 6.44
CA THR A 560 21.93 -33.55 6.16
C THR A 560 22.37 -33.83 4.72
N ASP A 561 22.11 -32.92 3.79
CA ASP A 561 22.47 -33.09 2.37
C ASP A 561 23.98 -32.92 2.16
N PHE A 562 24.65 -32.20 3.06
CA PHE A 562 26.10 -32.00 3.07
C PHE A 562 26.84 -33.15 3.77
N THR A 563 26.60 -34.39 3.32
CA THR A 563 27.21 -35.58 3.94
C THR A 563 28.74 -35.49 4.03
N GLY A 564 29.29 -35.76 5.21
CA GLY A 564 30.73 -35.71 5.45
C GLY A 564 31.27 -34.33 5.87
N VAL A 565 30.49 -33.26 5.79
CA VAL A 565 30.82 -31.96 6.39
C VAL A 565 30.64 -32.03 7.92
N ASP A 566 31.61 -31.50 8.68
CA ASP A 566 31.58 -31.39 10.14
C ASP A 566 31.03 -30.02 10.54
N PHE A 567 29.73 -29.97 10.81
CA PHE A 567 29.02 -28.75 11.20
C PHE A 567 29.47 -28.15 12.53
N THR A 568 30.27 -28.85 13.35
CA THR A 568 30.82 -28.24 14.57
C THR A 568 31.93 -27.22 14.28
N LYS A 569 32.45 -27.19 13.04
CA LYS A 569 33.62 -26.39 12.64
C LYS A 569 33.56 -25.94 11.17
N ILE A 570 32.43 -25.37 10.74
CA ILE A 570 32.36 -24.74 9.42
C ILE A 570 33.31 -23.54 9.40
N LEU A 571 34.09 -23.42 8.33
CA LEU A 571 35.06 -22.34 8.15
C LEU A 571 34.85 -21.57 6.84
N GLN A 572 34.34 -22.23 5.80
CA GLN A 572 34.23 -21.63 4.46
C GLN A 572 32.91 -22.01 3.81
N PHE A 573 32.50 -21.23 2.82
CA PHE A 573 31.39 -21.55 1.93
C PHE A 573 31.84 -21.42 0.50
N LYS A 574 31.19 -22.17 -0.39
CA LYS A 574 31.42 -22.05 -1.81
C LYS A 574 30.12 -22.20 -2.59
N ILE A 575 29.90 -21.29 -3.54
CA ILE A 575 28.90 -21.45 -4.61
C ILE A 575 29.67 -21.74 -5.90
N ASP A 576 29.31 -22.75 -6.69
CA ASP A 576 30.03 -23.19 -7.89
C ASP A 576 29.12 -23.10 -9.12
N ALA A 577 29.60 -22.46 -10.18
CA ALA A 577 28.86 -22.30 -11.45
C ALA A 577 29.42 -23.19 -12.57
N GLN A 578 30.42 -24.04 -12.29
CA GLN A 578 31.11 -24.83 -13.33
C GLN A 578 30.22 -25.83 -14.09
N LYS A 579 29.08 -26.24 -13.53
CA LYS A 579 28.11 -27.10 -14.22
C LYS A 579 27.14 -26.34 -15.15
N GLY A 580 27.04 -25.02 -15.02
CA GLY A 580 26.11 -24.17 -15.77
C GLY A 580 26.81 -23.23 -16.76
N VAL A 581 26.19 -22.07 -17.00
CA VAL A 581 26.84 -20.94 -17.68
C VAL A 581 28.01 -20.46 -16.80
N ASN A 582 29.20 -20.35 -17.38
CA ASN A 582 30.41 -19.92 -16.68
C ASN A 582 31.33 -19.15 -17.65
N PRO A 583 31.68 -17.89 -17.35
CA PRO A 583 31.30 -17.14 -16.15
C PRO A 583 29.80 -16.82 -16.10
N ALA A 584 29.22 -16.77 -14.90
CA ALA A 584 27.85 -16.33 -14.65
C ALA A 584 27.80 -15.00 -13.89
N VAL A 585 26.60 -14.41 -13.81
CA VAL A 585 26.25 -13.34 -12.88
C VAL A 585 25.31 -13.89 -11.81
N VAL A 586 25.61 -13.65 -10.53
CA VAL A 586 24.81 -14.17 -9.41
C VAL A 586 24.62 -13.05 -8.38
N TYR A 587 23.37 -12.76 -8.07
CA TYR A 587 22.98 -11.93 -6.93
C TYR A 587 22.63 -12.87 -5.79
N MET A 588 23.18 -12.60 -4.61
CA MET A 588 22.98 -13.40 -3.41
C MET A 588 22.50 -12.51 -2.28
N ASP A 589 21.45 -12.93 -1.58
CA ASP A 589 21.01 -12.34 -0.32
C ASP A 589 20.66 -13.45 0.69
N ASN A 590 20.52 -13.08 1.97
CA ASN A 590 20.01 -13.90 3.06
C ASN A 590 20.69 -15.27 3.17
N LEU A 591 22.02 -15.29 3.24
CA LEU A 591 22.78 -16.51 3.53
C LEU A 591 22.84 -16.73 5.05
N PHE A 592 22.08 -17.69 5.58
CA PHE A 592 22.09 -18.01 7.01
C PHE A 592 21.76 -19.48 7.30
N PHE A 593 22.08 -19.94 8.50
CA PHE A 593 21.58 -21.22 9.01
C PHE A 593 20.46 -20.99 10.00
N TYR A 594 19.48 -21.89 10.04
CA TYR A 594 18.48 -21.89 11.10
C TYR A 594 18.12 -23.29 11.55
N LYS A 595 17.57 -23.36 12.76
CA LYS A 595 16.86 -24.54 13.27
C LYS A 595 15.38 -24.20 13.38
N SER A 596 14.52 -25.18 13.16
CA SER A 596 13.08 -24.99 13.36
C SER A 596 12.81 -24.62 14.82
N GLY A 597 12.50 -23.35 15.05
CA GLY A 597 11.93 -22.86 16.29
C GLY A 597 10.43 -23.06 16.24
N SER A 598 9.83 -23.58 17.31
CA SER A 598 8.38 -23.57 17.50
C SER A 598 7.88 -22.12 17.52
N THR A 599 7.58 -21.57 16.36
CA THR A 599 6.88 -20.30 16.19
C THR A 599 5.39 -20.53 16.49
N GLY A 600 4.80 -19.63 17.27
CA GLY A 600 3.44 -19.77 17.81
C GLY A 600 2.33 -19.54 16.77
N GLY A 601 2.11 -20.51 15.89
CA GLY A 601 0.77 -20.84 15.37
C GLY A 601 0.12 -21.85 16.31
N GLY A 602 -1.20 -21.82 16.49
CA GLY A 602 -1.91 -22.70 17.43
C GLY A 602 -1.48 -24.16 17.32
N THR A 603 -1.41 -24.89 18.44
CA THR A 603 -0.89 -26.27 18.44
C THR A 603 -1.77 -27.26 17.68
N GLU A 604 -3.07 -26.95 17.51
CA GLU A 604 -4.09 -27.75 16.83
C GLU A 604 -5.22 -26.83 16.29
N PRO A 605 -5.96 -27.22 15.22
CA PRO A 605 -7.11 -26.46 14.73
C PRO A 605 -8.26 -26.42 15.74
N THR A 606 -8.90 -25.26 15.91
CA THR A 606 -10.04 -25.06 16.84
C THR A 606 -11.39 -24.92 16.14
N ILE A 607 -11.39 -24.73 14.83
CA ILE A 607 -12.56 -24.70 13.94
C ILE A 607 -12.49 -25.91 12.98
N ALA A 608 -13.64 -26.46 12.61
CA ALA A 608 -13.72 -27.55 11.62
C ALA A 608 -13.31 -27.08 10.22
N ALA A 609 -12.94 -28.01 9.35
CA ALA A 609 -12.73 -27.70 7.94
C ALA A 609 -14.04 -27.23 7.28
N PRO A 610 -13.98 -26.43 6.21
CA PRO A 610 -15.16 -26.01 5.46
C PRO A 610 -16.00 -27.22 5.00
N THR A 611 -17.33 -27.14 5.08
CA THR A 611 -18.21 -28.22 4.61
C THR A 611 -18.32 -28.20 3.08
N PRO A 612 -17.99 -29.31 2.37
CA PRO A 612 -18.11 -29.36 0.92
C PRO A 612 -19.56 -29.22 0.43
N THR A 613 -19.76 -28.55 -0.70
CA THR A 613 -21.09 -28.22 -1.25
C THR A 613 -21.44 -28.90 -2.58
N GLN A 614 -20.50 -29.65 -3.15
CA GLN A 614 -20.67 -30.31 -4.44
C GLN A 614 -21.78 -31.38 -4.40
N ASP A 615 -22.51 -31.55 -5.51
CA ASP A 615 -23.52 -32.61 -5.59
C ASP A 615 -22.85 -33.98 -5.44
N ALA A 616 -23.29 -34.76 -4.44
CA ALA A 616 -22.77 -36.10 -4.16
C ALA A 616 -22.82 -37.05 -5.38
N ALA A 617 -23.70 -36.80 -6.36
CA ALA A 617 -23.72 -37.55 -7.63
C ALA A 617 -22.51 -37.29 -8.54
N ASN A 618 -21.84 -36.14 -8.37
CA ASN A 618 -20.67 -35.71 -9.12
C ASN A 618 -19.37 -35.88 -8.34
N VAL A 619 -19.42 -36.45 -7.14
CA VAL A 619 -18.27 -36.60 -6.24
C VAL A 619 -17.84 -38.06 -6.13
N LYS A 620 -16.52 -38.29 -6.08
CA LYS A 620 -15.90 -39.55 -5.65
C LYS A 620 -15.01 -39.27 -4.45
N SER A 621 -15.49 -39.62 -3.26
CA SER A 621 -14.82 -39.31 -1.99
C SER A 621 -13.77 -40.35 -1.58
N VAL A 622 -12.60 -39.85 -1.15
CA VAL A 622 -11.54 -40.65 -0.54
C VAL A 622 -11.63 -40.56 0.99
N PHE A 623 -11.90 -39.36 1.52
CA PHE A 623 -12.17 -39.09 2.92
C PHE A 623 -13.06 -37.84 3.06
N SER A 624 -14.26 -37.95 3.62
CA SER A 624 -15.13 -36.82 3.99
C SER A 624 -16.26 -37.28 4.91
N ASP A 625 -16.69 -36.40 5.83
CA ASP A 625 -17.93 -36.61 6.60
C ASP A 625 -19.21 -36.41 5.77
N THR A 626 -19.13 -35.64 4.67
CA THR A 626 -20.28 -35.22 3.87
C THR A 626 -20.65 -36.27 2.81
N TYR A 627 -19.65 -36.91 2.22
CA TYR A 627 -19.83 -37.86 1.13
C TYR A 627 -19.57 -39.30 1.56
N THR A 628 -20.11 -40.26 0.79
CA THR A 628 -19.79 -41.67 1.04
C THR A 628 -18.41 -41.99 0.46
N ASP A 629 -17.46 -42.31 1.33
CA ASP A 629 -16.09 -42.68 0.95
C ASP A 629 -16.00 -44.01 0.21
N ILE A 630 -15.00 -44.11 -0.68
CA ILE A 630 -14.67 -45.35 -1.39
C ILE A 630 -14.28 -46.43 -0.37
N ALA A 631 -15.03 -47.53 -0.38
CA ALA A 631 -14.85 -48.60 0.59
C ALA A 631 -13.47 -49.27 0.45
N GLY A 632 -12.79 -49.45 1.58
CA GLY A 632 -11.50 -50.15 1.66
C GLY A 632 -10.28 -49.27 1.36
N THR A 633 -10.44 -47.95 1.29
CA THR A 633 -9.34 -46.98 1.28
C THR A 633 -8.49 -47.11 2.54
N ASN A 634 -7.18 -47.19 2.37
CA ASN A 634 -6.19 -47.09 3.43
C ASN A 634 -5.57 -45.69 3.44
N LEU A 635 -5.89 -44.90 4.46
CA LEU A 635 -5.48 -43.50 4.60
C LEU A 635 -4.07 -43.35 5.22
N ASP A 636 -3.47 -44.45 5.65
CA ASP A 636 -2.07 -44.52 6.08
C ASP A 636 -1.45 -45.89 5.74
N THR A 637 -0.64 -45.88 4.68
CA THR A 637 0.01 -47.09 4.17
C THR A 637 1.25 -47.53 4.94
N ASN A 638 1.69 -46.77 5.95
CA ASN A 638 2.93 -46.97 6.70
C ASN A 638 4.21 -47.03 5.83
N TRP A 639 4.19 -46.59 4.57
CA TRP A 639 5.35 -46.63 3.67
C TRP A 639 6.56 -45.84 4.20
N GLN A 640 6.30 -44.87 5.08
CA GLN A 640 7.29 -43.97 5.65
C GLN A 640 7.88 -44.44 6.99
N GLY A 641 7.29 -45.46 7.61
CA GLY A 641 7.82 -46.12 8.81
C GLY A 641 7.64 -45.37 10.15
N ASP A 642 7.82 -44.04 10.19
CA ASP A 642 7.73 -43.21 11.41
C ASP A 642 6.57 -42.18 11.42
N LEU A 643 5.77 -42.16 10.35
CA LEU A 643 4.51 -41.40 10.25
C LEU A 643 3.51 -41.90 11.32
N VAL A 644 2.82 -40.96 11.97
CA VAL A 644 1.75 -41.25 12.92
C VAL A 644 0.47 -40.59 12.43
N SER A 645 -0.60 -41.36 12.24
CA SER A 645 -1.92 -40.83 11.90
C SER A 645 -2.94 -41.10 13.01
N GLU A 646 -3.80 -40.12 13.29
CA GLU A 646 -4.97 -40.27 14.15
C GLU A 646 -6.16 -39.46 13.62
N THR A 647 -7.37 -40.02 13.71
CA THR A 647 -8.60 -39.25 13.43
C THR A 647 -8.95 -38.43 14.67
N VAL A 648 -9.13 -37.13 14.47
CA VAL A 648 -9.47 -36.16 15.51
C VAL A 648 -10.80 -35.48 15.16
N ALA A 649 -11.72 -35.41 16.13
CA ALA A 649 -12.98 -34.69 15.96
C ALA A 649 -12.81 -33.23 16.36
N ILE A 650 -12.94 -32.31 15.41
CA ILE A 650 -12.85 -30.86 15.61
C ILE A 650 -14.26 -30.31 15.45
N GLN A 651 -14.85 -29.81 16.54
CA GLN A 651 -16.27 -29.38 16.60
C GLN A 651 -17.29 -30.43 16.10
N GLY A 652 -16.94 -31.72 16.09
CA GLY A 652 -17.81 -32.81 15.66
C GLY A 652 -17.68 -33.21 14.19
N ASN A 653 -16.76 -32.60 13.46
CA ASN A 653 -16.29 -33.02 12.13
C ASN A 653 -14.94 -33.74 12.28
N ASP A 654 -14.78 -34.88 11.62
CA ASP A 654 -13.62 -35.76 11.73
C ASP A 654 -12.55 -35.35 10.72
N ALA A 655 -11.37 -34.96 11.20
CA ALA A 655 -10.17 -34.71 10.39
C ALA A 655 -9.09 -35.75 10.71
N ILE A 656 -8.17 -35.99 9.77
CA ILE A 656 -7.01 -36.86 10.02
C ILE A 656 -5.81 -36.00 10.34
N LYS A 657 -5.29 -36.14 11.55
CA LYS A 657 -4.03 -35.56 11.97
C LYS A 657 -2.91 -36.53 11.65
N TYR A 658 -1.97 -36.09 10.83
CA TYR A 658 -0.71 -36.73 10.56
C TYR A 658 0.42 -35.99 11.29
N SER A 659 1.26 -36.73 11.99
CA SER A 659 2.46 -36.23 12.66
C SER A 659 3.68 -36.99 12.13
N ASN A 660 4.83 -36.34 12.15
CA ASN A 660 6.07 -36.82 11.53
C ASN A 660 5.97 -36.96 9.99
N VAL A 661 5.29 -36.03 9.34
CA VAL A 661 5.02 -36.07 7.90
C VAL A 661 6.29 -35.72 7.12
N LYS A 662 6.87 -36.72 6.45
CA LYS A 662 7.76 -36.49 5.29
C LYS A 662 6.99 -36.59 3.98
N PHE A 663 6.06 -37.53 3.94
CA PHE A 663 5.04 -37.74 2.92
C PHE A 663 3.96 -38.67 3.49
N ILE A 664 2.70 -38.39 3.21
CA ILE A 664 1.56 -39.25 3.54
C ILE A 664 1.30 -40.12 2.33
N GLY A 665 1.29 -41.45 2.50
CA GLY A 665 0.93 -42.38 1.44
C GLY A 665 -0.44 -43.00 1.71
N MET A 666 -1.38 -42.85 0.78
CA MET A 666 -2.72 -43.43 0.84
C MET A 666 -2.92 -44.41 -0.32
N GLN A 667 -3.77 -45.42 -0.12
CA GLN A 667 -4.02 -46.46 -1.12
C GLN A 667 -5.48 -46.87 -1.18
N LEU A 668 -6.04 -46.88 -2.38
CA LEU A 668 -7.37 -47.43 -2.67
C LEU A 668 -7.33 -48.97 -2.70
N ALA A 669 -8.50 -49.60 -2.52
CA ALA A 669 -8.63 -51.07 -2.54
C ALA A 669 -8.27 -51.72 -3.90
N GLY A 670 -8.28 -50.93 -4.98
CA GLY A 670 -7.90 -51.33 -6.34
C GLY A 670 -8.02 -50.15 -7.31
N ASP A 671 -7.61 -50.37 -8.57
CA ASP A 671 -7.70 -49.38 -9.63
C ASP A 671 -9.11 -48.80 -9.72
N THR A 672 -9.21 -47.48 -9.57
CA THR A 672 -10.47 -46.74 -9.58
C THR A 672 -10.43 -45.70 -10.68
N ASP A 673 -11.51 -45.64 -11.45
CA ASP A 673 -11.67 -44.71 -12.56
C ASP A 673 -12.17 -43.36 -12.04
N PHE A 674 -11.40 -42.29 -12.27
CA PHE A 674 -11.71 -40.89 -12.01
C PHE A 674 -11.71 -40.05 -13.31
N SER A 675 -11.64 -40.68 -14.48
CA SER A 675 -11.47 -39.97 -15.77
C SER A 675 -12.62 -39.03 -16.14
N ASP A 676 -13.79 -39.22 -15.53
CA ASP A 676 -14.95 -38.33 -15.67
C ASP A 676 -14.93 -37.12 -14.70
N MET A 677 -13.90 -36.98 -13.85
CA MET A 677 -13.76 -35.90 -12.86
C MET A 677 -12.91 -34.76 -13.40
N GLU A 678 -13.10 -33.55 -12.88
CA GLU A 678 -12.42 -32.33 -13.35
C GLU A 678 -11.46 -31.74 -12.32
N PHE A 679 -11.71 -31.95 -11.02
CA PHE A 679 -10.91 -31.40 -9.93
C PHE A 679 -10.65 -32.45 -8.84
N LEU A 680 -9.49 -32.34 -8.20
CA LEU A 680 -9.16 -32.93 -6.90
C LEU A 680 -9.33 -31.85 -5.83
N HIS A 681 -10.18 -32.11 -4.85
CA HIS A 681 -10.39 -31.27 -3.68
C HIS A 681 -9.67 -31.83 -2.44
N VAL A 682 -9.09 -30.95 -1.62
CA VAL A 682 -8.56 -31.29 -0.28
C VAL A 682 -8.57 -30.07 0.64
N ASP A 683 -8.97 -30.26 1.91
CA ASP A 683 -8.79 -29.27 2.97
C ASP A 683 -7.56 -29.61 3.81
N ILE A 684 -6.66 -28.64 3.98
CA ILE A 684 -5.42 -28.79 4.74
C ILE A 684 -5.33 -27.72 5.81
N TRP A 685 -4.97 -28.12 7.02
CA TRP A 685 -4.52 -27.24 8.09
C TRP A 685 -3.17 -27.76 8.59
N THR A 686 -2.24 -26.85 8.87
CA THR A 686 -0.93 -27.23 9.38
C THR A 686 -0.42 -26.16 10.34
N PRO A 687 0.25 -26.52 11.44
CA PRO A 687 0.89 -25.54 12.30
C PRO A 687 2.30 -25.16 11.81
N ASP A 688 2.91 -25.96 10.93
CA ASP A 688 4.35 -25.91 10.67
C ASP A 688 4.74 -26.16 9.20
N ALA A 689 3.96 -26.86 8.39
CA ALA A 689 4.31 -27.11 6.99
C ALA A 689 4.31 -25.80 6.19
N THR A 690 5.41 -25.54 5.49
CA THR A 690 5.61 -24.36 4.64
C THR A 690 5.37 -24.67 3.17
N VAL A 691 5.60 -25.92 2.76
CA VAL A 691 5.36 -26.42 1.40
C VAL A 691 4.77 -27.82 1.50
N LEU A 692 3.65 -28.04 0.83
CA LEU A 692 3.07 -29.36 0.63
C LEU A 692 2.79 -29.54 -0.86
N GLU A 693 3.06 -30.73 -1.38
CA GLU A 693 2.70 -31.15 -2.73
C GLU A 693 1.76 -32.35 -2.64
N ILE A 694 0.84 -32.49 -3.59
CA ILE A 694 -0.10 -33.62 -3.65
C ILE A 694 -0.04 -34.28 -5.02
N THR A 695 -0.30 -35.59 -5.08
CA THR A 695 -0.43 -36.33 -6.34
C THR A 695 -1.36 -37.53 -6.21
N PRO A 696 -2.30 -37.72 -7.15
CA PRO A 696 -2.91 -39.00 -7.43
C PRO A 696 -1.98 -39.85 -8.31
N ILE A 697 -1.90 -41.15 -8.02
CA ILE A 697 -0.92 -42.04 -8.61
C ILE A 697 -1.64 -43.19 -9.33
N SER A 698 -1.30 -43.35 -10.61
CA SER A 698 -1.61 -44.51 -11.44
C SER A 698 -0.28 -45.22 -11.77
N PRO A 699 0.21 -46.15 -10.93
CA PRO A 699 1.59 -46.61 -11.01
C PRO A 699 1.98 -47.13 -12.42
N PRO A 700 3.14 -46.73 -12.97
CA PRO A 700 4.23 -46.00 -12.31
C PRO A 700 4.15 -44.46 -12.40
N ASN A 701 3.05 -43.88 -12.89
CA ASN A 701 2.96 -42.44 -13.15
C ASN A 701 2.61 -41.69 -11.85
N GLU A 702 3.48 -40.76 -11.46
CA GLU A 702 3.37 -39.86 -10.31
C GLU A 702 3.85 -38.47 -10.75
N LEU A 703 3.05 -37.43 -10.47
CA LEU A 703 3.43 -36.03 -10.68
C LEU A 703 2.95 -35.20 -9.49
N LEU A 704 3.89 -34.72 -8.68
CA LEU A 704 3.62 -33.84 -7.55
C LEU A 704 3.21 -32.45 -8.02
N VAL A 705 2.08 -31.95 -7.52
CA VAL A 705 1.56 -30.60 -7.75
C VAL A 705 1.57 -29.86 -6.42
N GLY A 706 2.14 -28.66 -6.39
CA GLY A 706 2.23 -27.85 -5.17
C GLY A 706 0.88 -27.29 -4.72
N LEU A 707 0.71 -27.16 -3.40
CA LEU A 707 -0.42 -26.45 -2.79
C LEU A 707 0.01 -25.01 -2.48
N PRO A 708 -0.36 -24.02 -3.31
CA PRO A 708 0.08 -22.62 -3.14
C PRO A 708 -0.59 -21.96 -1.93
N ASN A 709 -0.04 -20.82 -1.47
CA ASN A 709 -0.65 -19.99 -0.41
C ASN A 709 -0.99 -20.75 0.88
N LEU A 710 -0.19 -21.76 1.23
CA LEU A 710 -0.33 -22.49 2.49
C LEU A 710 -0.07 -21.53 3.66
N THR A 711 -1.05 -21.34 4.53
CA THR A 711 -0.93 -20.48 5.71
C THR A 711 -1.00 -21.33 6.96
N GLN A 712 0.05 -21.27 7.78
CA GLN A 712 0.11 -22.00 9.04
C GLN A 712 -0.98 -21.50 10.00
N GLY A 713 -1.62 -22.42 10.72
CA GLY A 713 -2.67 -22.09 11.69
C GLY A 713 -4.06 -21.89 11.10
N GLU A 714 -4.26 -22.03 9.79
CA GLU A 714 -5.55 -21.86 9.10
C GLU A 714 -5.92 -23.06 8.22
N TRP A 715 -7.23 -23.29 8.03
CA TRP A 715 -7.70 -24.26 7.04
C TRP A 715 -7.62 -23.61 5.65
N LYS A 716 -7.03 -24.34 4.70
CA LYS A 716 -7.00 -23.98 3.28
C LYS A 716 -7.64 -25.08 2.46
N SER A 717 -8.59 -24.68 1.62
CA SER A 717 -9.26 -25.55 0.66
C SER A 717 -8.60 -25.42 -0.70
N TYR A 718 -8.32 -26.55 -1.33
CA TYR A 718 -7.66 -26.60 -2.63
C TYR A 718 -8.52 -27.33 -3.64
N ASP A 719 -8.85 -26.67 -4.75
CA ASP A 719 -9.47 -27.26 -5.94
C ASP A 719 -8.44 -27.34 -7.07
N ILE A 720 -7.86 -28.51 -7.29
CA ILE A 720 -6.76 -28.71 -8.22
C ILE A 720 -7.28 -29.34 -9.51
N PRO A 721 -7.18 -28.67 -10.67
CA PRO A 721 -7.59 -29.26 -11.95
C PRO A 721 -6.90 -30.60 -12.21
N VAL A 722 -7.64 -31.62 -12.63
CA VAL A 722 -7.05 -32.93 -13.00
C VAL A 722 -6.03 -32.81 -14.14
N THR A 723 -6.15 -31.76 -14.95
CA THR A 723 -5.23 -31.44 -16.05
C THR A 723 -3.81 -31.10 -15.58
N ASP A 724 -3.65 -30.69 -14.32
CA ASP A 724 -2.35 -30.30 -13.77
C ASP A 724 -1.49 -31.54 -13.46
N PHE A 725 -2.13 -32.70 -13.27
CA PHE A 725 -1.47 -34.00 -13.08
C PHE A 725 -1.11 -34.66 -14.42
N THR A 726 -0.35 -33.95 -15.26
CA THR A 726 0.04 -34.47 -16.59
C THR A 726 0.74 -35.83 -16.49
N GLY A 727 0.36 -36.76 -17.38
CA GLY A 727 0.91 -38.12 -17.42
C GLY A 727 0.27 -39.12 -16.45
N VAL A 728 -0.59 -38.69 -15.52
CA VAL A 728 -1.39 -39.60 -14.67
C VAL A 728 -2.57 -40.18 -15.48
N ASP A 729 -2.77 -41.50 -15.41
CA ASP A 729 -3.90 -42.21 -16.02
C ASP A 729 -5.07 -42.26 -15.03
N PHE A 730 -5.96 -41.27 -15.13
CA PHE A 730 -7.14 -41.16 -14.28
C PHE A 730 -8.14 -42.31 -14.44
N THR A 731 -8.03 -43.18 -15.44
CA THR A 731 -8.90 -44.37 -15.52
C THR A 731 -8.56 -45.45 -14.47
N LYS A 732 -7.39 -45.34 -13.81
CA LYS A 732 -6.85 -46.36 -12.89
C LYS A 732 -6.02 -45.76 -11.76
N ILE A 733 -6.53 -44.75 -11.07
CA ILE A 733 -5.88 -44.24 -9.86
C ILE A 733 -5.90 -45.35 -8.81
N LEU A 734 -4.77 -45.56 -8.14
CA LEU A 734 -4.62 -46.59 -7.10
C LEU A 734 -4.13 -46.00 -5.77
N GLN A 735 -3.34 -44.93 -5.81
CA GLN A 735 -2.67 -44.38 -4.64
C GLN A 735 -2.73 -42.85 -4.65
N PHE A 736 -2.54 -42.25 -3.48
CA PHE A 736 -2.33 -40.81 -3.33
C PHE A 736 -1.10 -40.58 -2.47
N LYS A 737 -0.47 -39.43 -2.69
CA LYS A 737 0.64 -38.99 -1.88
C LYS A 737 0.55 -37.50 -1.63
N ILE A 738 0.69 -37.09 -0.36
CA ILE A 738 1.00 -35.71 0.02
C ILE A 738 2.45 -35.70 0.44
N ASP A 739 3.29 -34.84 -0.13
CA ASP A 739 4.72 -34.77 0.09
C ASP A 739 5.09 -33.46 0.78
N ALA A 740 5.80 -33.54 1.90
CA ALA A 740 6.29 -32.39 2.66
C ALA A 740 7.81 -32.19 2.48
N GLN A 741 8.47 -33.00 1.65
CA GLN A 741 9.95 -33.00 1.55
C GLN A 741 10.54 -31.66 1.06
N LYS A 742 9.76 -30.83 0.37
CA LYS A 742 10.19 -29.51 -0.09
C LYS A 742 9.94 -28.38 0.93
N GLY A 743 9.32 -28.68 2.07
CA GLY A 743 9.05 -27.73 3.15
C GLY A 743 9.54 -28.24 4.50
N VAL A 744 8.92 -27.78 5.59
CA VAL A 744 9.17 -28.33 6.93
C VAL A 744 8.85 -29.82 6.96
N ASN A 745 9.85 -30.63 7.32
CA ASN A 745 9.77 -32.08 7.35
C ASN A 745 10.70 -32.63 8.45
N PRO A 746 10.19 -33.33 9.48
CA PRO A 746 8.79 -33.75 9.62
C PRO A 746 7.82 -32.59 9.90
N ALA A 747 6.71 -32.55 9.18
CA ALA A 747 5.59 -31.65 9.46
C ALA A 747 4.48 -32.32 10.28
N VAL A 748 3.55 -31.50 10.76
CA VAL A 748 2.22 -31.89 11.24
C VAL A 748 1.18 -31.41 10.22
N VAL A 749 0.33 -32.31 9.74
CA VAL A 749 -0.70 -31.98 8.73
C VAL A 749 -2.03 -32.53 9.19
N TYR A 750 -3.03 -31.66 9.26
CA TYR A 750 -4.43 -32.03 9.42
C TYR A 750 -5.07 -31.99 8.03
N MET A 751 -5.72 -33.09 7.64
CA MET A 751 -6.39 -33.23 6.35
C MET A 751 -7.85 -33.57 6.57
N ASP A 752 -8.72 -32.89 5.83
CA ASP A 752 -10.13 -33.24 5.70
C ASP A 752 -10.57 -33.13 4.23
N ASN A 753 -11.74 -33.67 3.90
CA ASN A 753 -12.42 -33.54 2.62
C ASN A 753 -11.55 -33.81 1.39
N LEU A 754 -10.90 -34.97 1.33
CA LEU A 754 -10.19 -35.42 0.15
C LEU A 754 -11.15 -36.12 -0.83
N PHE A 755 -11.47 -35.49 -1.96
CA PHE A 755 -12.37 -36.07 -2.96
C PHE A 755 -12.12 -35.54 -4.38
N PHE A 756 -12.57 -36.27 -5.40
CA PHE A 756 -12.66 -35.72 -6.76
C PHE A 756 -14.08 -35.29 -7.07
N TYR A 757 -14.23 -34.24 -7.86
CA TYR A 757 -15.51 -33.87 -8.43
C TYR A 757 -15.38 -33.41 -9.87
N LYS A 758 -16.49 -33.44 -10.60
CA LYS A 758 -16.66 -32.72 -11.86
C LYS A 758 -17.60 -31.55 -11.63
N SER A 759 -17.33 -30.43 -12.28
CA SER A 759 -18.27 -29.32 -12.25
C SER A 759 -19.59 -29.82 -12.77
N GLY A 760 -20.64 -29.70 -11.96
CA GLY A 760 -21.98 -29.74 -12.49
C GLY A 760 -22.17 -28.58 -13.48
N PRO A 761 -23.21 -28.61 -14.31
CA PRO A 761 -23.71 -27.35 -14.85
C PRO A 761 -23.89 -26.37 -13.68
N ALA A 762 -23.47 -25.11 -13.84
CA ALA A 762 -23.68 -24.06 -12.83
C ALA A 762 -25.11 -24.19 -12.30
N PRO A 763 -25.30 -24.17 -10.98
CA PRO A 763 -26.61 -24.48 -10.41
C PRO A 763 -27.63 -23.54 -11.07
N THR A 764 -28.64 -24.14 -11.70
CA THR A 764 -29.71 -23.36 -12.35
C THR A 764 -30.76 -22.90 -11.34
N GLU A 765 -30.67 -23.40 -10.10
CA GLU A 765 -31.52 -23.09 -8.96
C GLU A 765 -30.67 -23.09 -7.66
N PRO A 766 -31.00 -22.28 -6.65
CA PRO A 766 -30.29 -22.22 -5.38
C PRO A 766 -30.47 -23.51 -4.56
N THR A 767 -29.40 -23.98 -3.92
CA THR A 767 -29.38 -25.16 -3.05
C THR A 767 -29.40 -24.82 -1.55
N MET A 768 -29.09 -23.58 -1.20
CA MET A 768 -29.22 -23.01 0.14
C MET A 768 -30.35 -21.98 0.18
N ALA A 769 -31.03 -21.88 1.32
CA ALA A 769 -32.02 -20.84 1.57
C ALA A 769 -31.36 -19.45 1.58
N ALA A 770 -32.16 -18.40 1.36
CA ALA A 770 -31.68 -17.04 1.53
C ALA A 770 -31.33 -16.77 3.01
N PRO A 771 -30.45 -15.78 3.30
CA PRO A 771 -30.13 -15.40 4.67
C PRO A 771 -31.40 -15.10 5.48
N THR A 772 -31.47 -15.59 6.72
CA THR A 772 -32.64 -15.33 7.57
C THR A 772 -32.64 -13.88 8.07
N PRO A 773 -33.71 -13.10 7.86
CA PRO A 773 -33.79 -11.74 8.36
C PRO A 773 -33.71 -11.66 9.90
N THR A 774 -33.04 -10.62 10.39
CA THR A 774 -32.78 -10.43 11.84
C THR A 774 -33.49 -9.21 12.45
N GLN A 775 -34.17 -8.39 11.65
CA GLN A 775 -34.85 -7.17 12.10
C GLN A 775 -36.01 -7.49 13.06
N ASP A 776 -36.25 -6.60 14.03
CA ASP A 776 -37.44 -6.72 14.90
C ASP A 776 -38.70 -6.59 14.05
N ALA A 777 -39.56 -7.61 14.07
CA ALA A 777 -40.83 -7.65 13.34
C ALA A 777 -41.73 -6.43 13.59
N ALA A 778 -41.59 -5.73 14.73
CA ALA A 778 -42.32 -4.48 15.01
C ALA A 778 -41.91 -3.31 14.11
N ASN A 779 -40.70 -3.36 13.55
CA ASN A 779 -40.11 -2.32 12.70
C ASN A 779 -40.10 -2.70 11.22
N VAL A 780 -40.72 -3.82 10.86
CA VAL A 780 -40.72 -4.36 9.50
C VAL A 780 -42.12 -4.27 8.90
N LYS A 781 -42.17 -3.89 7.61
CA LYS A 781 -43.33 -4.03 6.74
C LYS A 781 -42.96 -4.99 5.61
N SER A 782 -43.36 -6.25 5.76
CA SER A 782 -42.99 -7.32 4.83
C SER A 782 -43.88 -7.37 3.60
N ILE A 783 -43.26 -7.53 2.43
CA ILE A 783 -43.93 -7.80 1.16
C ILE A 783 -43.93 -9.31 0.91
N PHE A 784 -42.79 -9.96 1.15
CA PHE A 784 -42.61 -11.41 1.08
C PHE A 784 -41.45 -11.84 2.00
N SER A 785 -41.73 -12.64 3.03
CA SER A 785 -40.71 -13.28 3.88
C SER A 785 -41.35 -14.36 4.76
N ASP A 786 -40.63 -15.45 5.03
CA ASP A 786 -41.03 -16.43 6.05
C ASP A 786 -40.89 -15.91 7.49
N ALA A 787 -39.98 -14.95 7.71
CA ALA A 787 -39.65 -14.46 9.05
C ALA A 787 -40.69 -13.45 9.59
N TYR A 788 -41.41 -12.77 8.69
CA TYR A 788 -42.32 -11.68 9.02
C TYR A 788 -43.74 -11.93 8.51
N THR A 789 -44.71 -11.19 9.05
CA THR A 789 -46.08 -11.24 8.54
C THR A 789 -46.22 -10.33 7.33
N ASP A 790 -46.44 -10.90 6.15
CA ASP A 790 -46.62 -10.15 4.91
C ASP A 790 -47.89 -9.29 4.87
N ILE A 791 -47.82 -8.17 4.15
CA ILE A 791 -48.98 -7.31 3.89
C ILE A 791 -50.03 -8.09 3.09
N ALA A 792 -51.20 -8.26 3.71
CA ALA A 792 -52.29 -9.05 3.16
C ALA A 792 -52.80 -8.49 1.82
N GLY A 793 -53.03 -9.39 0.87
CA GLY A 793 -53.59 -9.05 -0.45
C GLY A 793 -52.57 -8.52 -1.45
N THR A 794 -51.27 -8.60 -1.14
CA THR A 794 -50.20 -8.31 -2.09
C THR A 794 -50.21 -9.32 -3.24
N ASN A 795 -50.16 -8.81 -4.46
CA ASN A 795 -49.98 -9.59 -5.67
C ASN A 795 -48.52 -9.53 -6.11
N LEU A 796 -47.80 -10.65 -5.95
CA LEU A 796 -46.37 -10.78 -6.27
C LEU A 796 -46.13 -11.02 -7.77
N ASP A 797 -47.19 -11.26 -8.55
CA ASP A 797 -47.11 -11.31 -10.02
C ASP A 797 -48.35 -10.71 -10.68
N THR A 798 -48.18 -9.48 -11.14
CA THR A 798 -49.26 -8.70 -11.79
C THR A 798 -49.58 -9.12 -13.22
N ASN A 799 -48.81 -10.03 -13.83
CA ASN A 799 -48.90 -10.42 -15.24
C ASN A 799 -48.75 -9.26 -16.25
N TRP A 800 -48.29 -8.06 -15.85
CA TRP A 800 -48.13 -6.92 -16.78
C TRP A 800 -47.15 -7.20 -17.94
N GLN A 801 -46.19 -8.09 -17.68
CA GLN A 801 -45.09 -8.50 -18.54
C GLN A 801 -45.42 -9.64 -19.52
N GLY A 802 -46.61 -10.24 -19.43
CA GLY A 802 -47.13 -11.21 -20.41
C GLY A 802 -46.63 -12.65 -20.25
N ASP A 803 -45.34 -12.91 -20.51
CA ASP A 803 -44.74 -14.27 -20.56
C ASP A 803 -43.92 -14.67 -19.32
N LEU A 804 -43.93 -13.84 -18.26
CA LEU A 804 -43.35 -14.14 -16.96
C LEU A 804 -44.05 -15.33 -16.32
N VAL A 805 -43.28 -16.20 -15.71
CA VAL A 805 -43.78 -17.33 -14.90
C VAL A 805 -43.23 -17.19 -13.49
N SER A 806 -44.10 -17.13 -12.50
CA SER A 806 -43.73 -17.14 -11.07
C SER A 806 -44.18 -18.43 -10.40
N GLU A 807 -43.33 -18.99 -9.54
CA GLU A 807 -43.67 -20.10 -8.65
C GLU A 807 -42.97 -19.94 -7.30
N THR A 808 -43.66 -20.23 -6.19
CA THR A 808 -43.04 -20.34 -4.87
C THR A 808 -42.38 -21.70 -4.73
N VAL A 809 -41.10 -21.71 -4.38
CA VAL A 809 -40.27 -22.90 -4.22
C VAL A 809 -39.72 -22.95 -2.80
N ALA A 810 -39.84 -24.10 -2.14
CA ALA A 810 -39.25 -24.30 -0.82
C ALA A 810 -37.80 -24.77 -0.97
N ILE A 811 -36.84 -23.98 -0.51
CA ILE A 811 -35.41 -24.27 -0.51
C ILE A 811 -34.99 -24.47 0.94
N GLN A 812 -34.58 -25.69 1.29
CA GLN A 812 -34.29 -26.09 2.69
C GLN A 812 -35.40 -25.76 3.72
N GLY A 813 -36.66 -25.64 3.27
CA GLY A 813 -37.80 -25.34 4.13
C GLY A 813 -38.11 -23.85 4.33
N ASN A 814 -37.38 -22.97 3.64
CA ASN A 814 -37.70 -21.54 3.47
C ASN A 814 -38.24 -21.32 2.05
N ASP A 815 -39.33 -20.58 1.94
CA ASP A 815 -40.05 -20.33 0.70
C ASP A 815 -39.40 -19.13 -0.03
N ALA A 816 -38.93 -19.33 -1.26
CA ALA A 816 -38.51 -18.26 -2.17
C ALA A 816 -39.41 -18.20 -3.40
N ILE A 817 -39.50 -17.05 -4.07
CA ILE A 817 -40.22 -16.93 -5.34
C ILE A 817 -39.24 -17.04 -6.49
N LYS A 818 -39.43 -18.05 -7.34
CA LYS A 818 -38.73 -18.18 -8.60
C LYS A 818 -39.53 -17.51 -9.71
N TYR A 819 -38.91 -16.54 -10.37
CA TYR A 819 -39.39 -15.90 -11.57
C TYR A 819 -38.59 -16.39 -12.78
N SER A 820 -39.28 -16.90 -13.80
CA SER A 820 -38.72 -17.31 -15.08
C SER A 820 -39.23 -16.40 -16.20
N ASN A 821 -38.41 -16.20 -17.24
CA ASN A 821 -38.68 -15.27 -18.33
C ASN A 821 -38.72 -13.79 -17.91
N VAL A 822 -37.83 -13.38 -17.00
CA VAL A 822 -37.80 -12.03 -16.44
C VAL A 822 -37.29 -11.03 -17.48
N LYS A 823 -38.21 -10.19 -17.97
CA LYS A 823 -37.89 -8.86 -18.54
C LYS A 823 -37.91 -7.82 -17.44
N PHE A 824 -39.00 -7.83 -16.70
CA PHE A 824 -39.20 -7.16 -15.43
C PHE A 824 -40.26 -7.95 -14.64
N ILE A 825 -40.24 -7.82 -13.32
CA ILE A 825 -41.22 -8.39 -12.38
C ILE A 825 -42.04 -7.20 -11.87
N GLY A 826 -43.36 -7.24 -12.06
CA GLY A 826 -44.27 -6.24 -11.51
C GLY A 826 -45.07 -6.81 -10.33
N MET A 827 -44.98 -6.16 -9.17
CA MET A 827 -45.73 -6.51 -7.95
C MET A 827 -46.67 -5.37 -7.58
N GLN A 828 -47.79 -5.69 -6.93
CA GLN A 828 -48.81 -4.70 -6.56
C GLN A 828 -49.42 -4.99 -5.19
N LEU A 829 -49.46 -3.96 -4.34
CA LEU A 829 -50.16 -3.99 -3.05
C LEU A 829 -51.68 -3.86 -3.26
N ALA A 830 -52.47 -4.29 -2.26
CA ALA A 830 -53.93 -4.20 -2.30
C ALA A 830 -54.48 -2.76 -2.40
N GLY A 831 -53.68 -1.78 -2.02
CA GLY A 831 -53.96 -0.35 -2.11
C GLY A 831 -52.76 0.48 -1.65
N ASP A 832 -52.89 1.80 -1.73
CA ASP A 832 -51.86 2.75 -1.27
C ASP A 832 -51.47 2.45 0.17
N THR A 833 -50.19 2.16 0.38
CA THR A 833 -49.64 1.81 1.68
C THR A 833 -48.55 2.81 2.06
N ASP A 834 -48.60 3.26 3.30
CA ASP A 834 -47.65 4.21 3.87
C ASP A 834 -46.41 3.48 4.36
N PHE A 835 -45.25 3.77 3.78
CA PHE A 835 -43.91 3.35 4.19
C PHE A 835 -43.03 4.55 4.57
N SER A 836 -43.61 5.74 4.76
CA SER A 836 -42.85 6.96 5.05
C SER A 836 -42.12 6.94 6.39
N ASP A 837 -42.44 5.98 7.26
CA ASP A 837 -41.75 5.73 8.52
C ASP A 837 -40.61 4.71 8.41
N MET A 838 -40.38 4.13 7.23
CA MET A 838 -39.35 3.13 6.95
C MET A 838 -38.07 3.79 6.40
N GLU A 839 -36.93 3.15 6.62
CA GLU A 839 -35.60 3.68 6.27
C GLU A 839 -34.95 2.91 5.12
N PHE A 840 -35.20 1.60 5.02
CA PHE A 840 -34.61 0.74 3.99
C PHE A 840 -35.66 -0.15 3.33
N LEU A 841 -35.42 -0.47 2.06
CA LEU A 841 -35.97 -1.60 1.34
C LEU A 841 -34.92 -2.72 1.37
N HIS A 842 -35.25 -3.87 1.93
CA HIS A 842 -34.44 -5.08 1.89
C HIS A 842 -34.92 -6.03 0.80
N VAL A 843 -34.00 -6.72 0.11
CA VAL A 843 -34.31 -7.84 -0.78
C VAL A 843 -33.13 -8.82 -0.86
N ASP A 844 -33.43 -10.11 -0.81
CA ASP A 844 -32.49 -11.17 -1.18
C ASP A 844 -32.77 -11.64 -2.61
N VAL A 845 -31.73 -11.69 -3.45
CA VAL A 845 -31.83 -12.17 -4.82
C VAL A 845 -30.77 -13.22 -5.13
N TRP A 846 -31.16 -14.24 -5.88
CA TRP A 846 -30.26 -15.24 -6.47
C TRP A 846 -30.62 -15.41 -7.94
N THR A 847 -29.63 -15.56 -8.81
CA THR A 847 -29.87 -15.71 -10.25
C THR A 847 -28.80 -16.60 -10.88
N PRO A 848 -29.15 -17.50 -11.81
CA PRO A 848 -28.16 -18.27 -12.54
C PRO A 848 -27.58 -17.49 -13.74
N ASP A 849 -28.25 -16.43 -14.20
CA ASP A 849 -27.98 -15.83 -15.51
C ASP A 849 -28.07 -14.29 -15.57
N ALA A 850 -28.80 -13.61 -14.68
CA ALA A 850 -28.89 -12.15 -14.71
C ALA A 850 -27.55 -11.51 -14.36
N THR A 851 -27.15 -10.53 -15.15
CA THR A 851 -25.90 -9.76 -14.96
C THR A 851 -26.15 -8.36 -14.41
N VAL A 852 -27.36 -7.84 -14.56
CA VAL A 852 -27.81 -6.55 -14.03
C VAL A 852 -29.27 -6.67 -13.63
N LEU A 853 -29.60 -6.22 -12.42
CA LEU A 853 -30.97 -6.06 -11.94
C LEU A 853 -31.13 -4.66 -11.35
N GLU A 854 -32.29 -4.08 -11.59
CA GLU A 854 -32.71 -2.80 -11.00
C GLU A 854 -33.99 -3.00 -10.20
N ILE A 855 -34.22 -2.24 -9.14
CA ILE A 855 -35.44 -2.29 -8.33
C ILE A 855 -36.02 -0.90 -8.10
N THR A 856 -37.34 -0.80 -7.97
CA THR A 856 -38.03 0.44 -7.63
C THR A 856 -39.36 0.19 -6.91
N PRO A 857 -39.64 0.89 -5.79
CA PRO A 857 -40.99 1.10 -5.30
C PRO A 857 -41.67 2.22 -6.08
N ILE A 858 -42.95 2.06 -6.38
CA ILE A 858 -43.70 2.93 -7.28
C ILE A 858 -44.90 3.54 -6.55
N SER A 859 -44.99 4.86 -6.64
CA SER A 859 -46.14 5.67 -6.22
C SER A 859 -46.67 6.39 -7.47
N PRO A 860 -47.58 5.76 -8.25
CA PRO A 860 -47.88 6.22 -9.61
C PRO A 860 -48.25 7.72 -9.66
N PRO A 861 -47.67 8.50 -10.60
CA PRO A 861 -46.85 8.05 -11.74
C PRO A 861 -45.33 7.98 -11.48
N ASN A 862 -44.87 8.13 -10.24
CA ASN A 862 -43.43 8.24 -9.93
C ASN A 862 -42.76 6.86 -9.84
N GLU A 863 -41.73 6.64 -10.67
CA GLU A 863 -40.89 5.44 -10.76
C GLU A 863 -39.43 5.88 -10.95
N LEU A 864 -38.51 5.36 -10.13
CA LEU A 864 -37.06 5.55 -10.28
C LEU A 864 -36.35 4.21 -10.02
N LEU A 865 -35.78 3.63 -11.08
CA LEU A 865 -35.00 2.40 -10.99
C LEU A 865 -33.64 2.67 -10.33
N VAL A 866 -33.28 1.83 -9.37
CA VAL A 866 -31.99 1.82 -8.67
C VAL A 866 -31.29 0.49 -8.96
N ASP A 867 -30.02 0.54 -9.37
CA ASP A 867 -29.22 -0.65 -9.67
C ASP A 867 -28.95 -1.47 -8.39
N LEU A 868 -28.91 -2.81 -8.54
CA LEU A 868 -28.38 -3.75 -7.55
C LEU A 868 -26.91 -4.07 -7.90
N PRO A 869 -25.93 -3.40 -7.28
CA PRO A 869 -24.52 -3.55 -7.65
C PRO A 869 -23.96 -4.91 -7.22
N ASN A 870 -22.83 -5.32 -7.81
CA ASN A 870 -22.08 -6.52 -7.42
C ASN A 870 -22.91 -7.83 -7.45
N LEU A 871 -23.84 -7.93 -8.40
CA LEU A 871 -24.64 -9.13 -8.61
C LEU A 871 -23.74 -10.28 -9.09
N THR A 872 -23.66 -11.36 -8.30
CA THR A 872 -22.91 -12.57 -8.66
C THR A 872 -23.87 -13.68 -9.04
N GLN A 873 -23.65 -14.32 -10.20
CA GLN A 873 -24.45 -15.46 -10.63
C GLN A 873 -24.22 -16.66 -9.70
N SER A 874 -25.25 -17.49 -9.53
CA SER A 874 -25.24 -18.70 -8.71
C SER A 874 -25.03 -18.49 -7.19
N GLU A 875 -25.19 -17.25 -6.69
CA GLU A 875 -25.05 -16.90 -5.26
C GLU A 875 -26.22 -16.02 -4.78
N TRP A 876 -26.59 -16.13 -3.49
CA TRP A 876 -27.57 -15.21 -2.87
C TRP A 876 -26.88 -13.90 -2.55
N LYS A 877 -27.52 -12.78 -2.89
CA LYS A 877 -27.09 -11.44 -2.54
C LYS A 877 -28.20 -10.70 -1.81
N SER A 878 -27.87 -10.17 -0.65
CA SER A 878 -28.74 -9.36 0.19
C SER A 878 -28.48 -7.88 -0.05
N TYR A 879 -29.55 -7.11 -0.20
CA TYR A 879 -29.48 -5.68 -0.45
C TYR A 879 -30.35 -4.89 0.51
N ASP A 880 -29.74 -4.06 1.34
CA ASP A 880 -30.42 -2.98 2.06
C ASP A 880 -30.34 -1.69 1.25
N ILE A 881 -31.45 -1.15 0.80
CA ILE A 881 -31.51 0.01 -0.10
C ILE A 881 -32.16 1.17 0.65
N PRO A 882 -31.42 2.26 0.94
CA PRO A 882 -32.00 3.44 1.57
C PRO A 882 -33.21 3.96 0.80
N VAL A 883 -34.31 4.26 1.49
CA VAL A 883 -35.51 4.83 0.84
C VAL A 883 -35.21 6.17 0.14
N THR A 884 -34.16 6.87 0.58
CA THR A 884 -33.66 8.12 0.01
C THR A 884 -33.13 7.97 -1.41
N ASP A 885 -32.71 6.78 -1.82
CA ASP A 885 -32.18 6.52 -3.17
C ASP A 885 -33.29 6.62 -4.22
N PHE A 886 -34.55 6.41 -3.81
CA PHE A 886 -35.73 6.49 -4.67
C PHE A 886 -36.29 7.92 -4.77
N THR A 887 -35.45 8.87 -5.18
CA THR A 887 -35.84 10.29 -5.28
C THR A 887 -37.10 10.49 -6.13
N GLY A 888 -38.03 11.32 -5.64
CA GLY A 888 -39.31 11.58 -6.31
C GLY A 888 -40.41 10.54 -6.07
N VAL A 889 -40.12 9.40 -5.43
CA VAL A 889 -41.14 8.44 -4.98
C VAL A 889 -41.79 8.95 -3.69
N ASP A 890 -43.12 8.94 -3.63
CA ASP A 890 -43.91 9.30 -2.45
C ASP A 890 -44.21 8.07 -1.59
N PHE A 891 -43.39 7.89 -0.56
CA PHE A 891 -43.48 6.75 0.36
C PHE A 891 -44.76 6.73 1.20
N THR A 892 -45.58 7.78 1.24
CA THR A 892 -46.87 7.76 1.97
C THR A 892 -47.95 6.92 1.27
N LYS A 893 -47.70 6.51 0.02
CA LYS A 893 -48.69 5.85 -0.86
C LYS A 893 -48.00 4.98 -1.92
N ILE A 894 -47.06 4.14 -1.49
CA ILE A 894 -46.52 3.10 -2.36
C ILE A 894 -47.64 2.14 -2.74
N LEU A 895 -47.74 1.80 -4.02
CA LEU A 895 -48.77 0.91 -4.55
C LEU A 895 -48.17 -0.30 -5.28
N GLN A 896 -47.01 -0.14 -5.91
CA GLN A 896 -46.43 -1.15 -6.79
C GLN A 896 -44.92 -1.24 -6.56
N PHE A 897 -44.33 -2.36 -6.99
CA PHE A 897 -42.89 -2.55 -7.05
C PHE A 897 -42.52 -3.12 -8.40
N LYS A 898 -41.30 -2.85 -8.83
CA LYS A 898 -40.76 -3.41 -10.05
C LYS A 898 -39.30 -3.80 -9.87
N ILE A 899 -38.95 -5.01 -10.34
CA ILE A 899 -37.56 -5.43 -10.56
C ILE A 899 -37.36 -5.51 -12.07
N ASP A 900 -36.34 -4.87 -12.63
CA ASP A 900 -36.09 -4.77 -14.06
C ASP A 900 -34.76 -5.47 -14.42
N ALA A 901 -34.79 -6.32 -15.45
CA ALA A 901 -33.61 -7.03 -15.96
C ALA A 901 -33.20 -6.53 -17.37
N GLN A 902 -33.85 -5.49 -17.90
CA GLN A 902 -33.67 -5.07 -19.29
C GLN A 902 -32.26 -4.57 -19.64
N LYS A 903 -31.48 -4.09 -18.66
CA LYS A 903 -30.08 -3.70 -18.87
C LYS A 903 -29.11 -4.89 -18.93
N GLY A 904 -29.54 -6.08 -18.49
CA GLY A 904 -28.71 -7.29 -18.40
C GLY A 904 -29.18 -8.40 -19.36
N VAL A 905 -28.94 -9.65 -18.95
CA VAL A 905 -29.52 -10.83 -19.62
C VAL A 905 -31.04 -10.80 -19.50
N ASN A 906 -31.73 -10.90 -20.64
CA ASN A 906 -33.19 -10.85 -20.70
C ASN A 906 -33.70 -11.71 -21.87
N PRO A 907 -34.58 -12.72 -21.65
CA PRO A 907 -35.16 -13.08 -20.36
C PRO A 907 -34.15 -13.69 -19.39
N ALA A 908 -34.24 -13.31 -18.11
CA ALA A 908 -33.48 -13.93 -17.01
C ALA A 908 -34.34 -14.88 -16.16
N VAL A 909 -33.67 -15.63 -15.28
CA VAL A 909 -34.28 -16.34 -14.15
C VAL A 909 -33.84 -15.64 -12.85
N VAL A 910 -34.78 -15.30 -11.98
CA VAL A 910 -34.50 -14.62 -10.70
C VAL A 910 -35.24 -15.32 -9.59
N PHE A 911 -34.52 -15.75 -8.56
CA PHE A 911 -35.07 -16.18 -7.29
C PHE A 911 -35.02 -14.99 -6.33
N MET A 912 -36.12 -14.75 -5.63
CA MET A 912 -36.26 -13.64 -4.70
C MET A 912 -36.81 -14.15 -3.38
N ASP A 913 -36.20 -13.71 -2.29
CA ASP A 913 -36.72 -13.91 -0.94
C ASP A 913 -36.57 -12.60 -0.13
N ASN A 914 -37.23 -12.54 1.03
CA ASN A 914 -37.08 -11.49 2.02
C ASN A 914 -37.20 -10.07 1.45
N LEU A 915 -38.27 -9.80 0.71
CA LEU A 915 -38.61 -8.46 0.27
C LEU A 915 -39.40 -7.74 1.36
N TYR A 916 -38.80 -6.77 2.03
CA TYR A 916 -39.48 -6.00 3.10
C TYR A 916 -38.91 -4.61 3.26
N PHE A 917 -39.70 -3.69 3.81
CA PHE A 917 -39.16 -2.44 4.35
C PHE A 917 -38.91 -2.58 5.83
N TYR A 918 -37.88 -1.91 6.33
CA TYR A 918 -37.70 -1.76 7.77
C TYR A 918 -37.22 -0.37 8.13
N LYS A 919 -37.44 -0.03 9.39
CA LYS A 919 -36.77 1.08 10.08
C LYS A 919 -35.87 0.50 11.15
N SER A 920 -34.75 1.15 11.38
CA SER A 920 -33.91 0.85 12.52
C SER A 920 -34.74 1.04 13.79
N GLY A 921 -34.67 0.10 14.74
CA GLY A 921 -35.43 0.19 15.96
C GLY A 921 -35.14 1.48 16.72
N SER A 922 -36.15 2.35 16.85
CA SER A 922 -36.10 3.51 17.73
C SER A 922 -36.14 3.02 19.19
N THR A 923 -34.98 2.80 19.78
CA THR A 923 -34.83 2.96 21.23
C THR A 923 -34.79 4.45 21.53
N GLY A 924 -35.96 5.08 21.51
CA GLY A 924 -36.15 6.42 22.06
C GLY A 924 -35.84 6.43 23.56
N GLY A 925 -34.59 6.71 23.92
CA GLY A 925 -34.18 7.13 25.26
C GLY A 925 -32.87 6.52 25.74
N SER A 926 -31.79 7.32 25.70
CA SER A 926 -30.57 7.20 26.52
C SER A 926 -29.72 5.94 26.30
N SER A 927 -28.52 6.15 25.72
CA SER A 927 -27.31 5.37 26.02
C SER A 927 -27.45 3.84 25.94
N GLY A 928 -27.09 3.25 24.78
CA GLY A 928 -26.80 1.82 24.62
C GLY A 928 -25.76 1.29 25.62
N CYS A 929 -25.05 2.20 26.29
CA CYS A 929 -24.31 1.91 27.51
C CYS A 929 -25.09 2.28 28.76
N SER A 930 -25.65 1.27 29.42
CA SER A 930 -26.18 1.43 30.79
C SER A 930 -25.08 1.61 31.85
N GLY A 931 -23.81 1.46 31.46
CA GLY A 931 -22.61 1.74 32.25
C GLY A 931 -21.85 2.97 31.74
N SER A 932 -20.89 3.46 32.53
CA SER A 932 -19.94 4.49 32.08
C SER A 932 -19.10 3.95 30.92
N ALA A 933 -18.89 4.76 29.88
CA ALA A 933 -18.00 4.42 28.76
C ALA A 933 -16.62 3.98 29.29
N ILE A 934 -16.07 2.93 28.69
CA ILE A 934 -14.73 2.42 29.00
C ILE A 934 -13.77 2.76 27.86
N ALA A 935 -12.49 2.97 28.15
CA ALA A 935 -11.50 3.20 27.09
C ALA A 935 -11.36 1.96 26.21
N ALA A 936 -11.28 2.14 24.88
CA ALA A 936 -10.93 1.05 23.98
C ALA A 936 -9.50 0.55 24.26
N THR A 937 -9.31 -0.78 24.29
CA THR A 937 -8.02 -1.41 24.65
C THR A 937 -7.40 -2.28 23.56
N ALA A 938 -8.14 -2.57 22.49
CA ALA A 938 -7.67 -3.35 21.34
C ALA A 938 -8.54 -3.05 20.11
N PHE A 939 -8.07 -3.42 18.93
CA PHE A 939 -8.87 -3.44 17.70
C PHE A 939 -9.50 -4.83 17.49
N PRO A 940 -10.66 -4.93 16.79
CA PRO A 940 -11.45 -3.82 16.25
C PRO A 940 -12.18 -3.03 17.37
N VAL A 941 -12.47 -1.76 17.10
CA VAL A 941 -13.34 -0.91 17.94
C VAL A 941 -14.63 -0.65 17.17
N ASP A 942 -15.73 -1.27 17.61
CA ASP A 942 -17.06 -1.21 16.98
C ASP A 942 -18.09 -0.46 17.85
N PHE A 943 -17.71 -0.04 19.06
CA PHE A 943 -18.52 0.77 19.98
C PHE A 943 -19.79 0.08 20.52
N GLU A 944 -19.99 -1.21 20.21
CA GLU A 944 -21.18 -1.96 20.62
C GLU A 944 -21.08 -2.52 22.04
N SER A 945 -19.85 -2.66 22.58
CA SER A 945 -19.59 -3.17 23.93
C SER A 945 -19.25 -2.09 24.96
N CYS A 946 -19.59 -0.82 24.66
CA CYS A 946 -19.35 0.36 25.49
C CYS A 946 -17.92 0.87 25.62
N GLU A 947 -17.00 0.28 24.86
CA GLU A 947 -15.72 0.88 24.57
C GLU A 947 -15.89 2.19 23.78
N SER A 948 -15.05 3.18 24.07
CA SER A 948 -15.13 4.51 23.48
C SER A 948 -13.74 5.16 23.52
N PHE A 949 -13.58 6.22 22.73
CA PHE A 949 -12.44 7.12 22.83
C PHE A 949 -12.80 8.16 23.88
N ILE A 950 -12.26 7.99 25.09
CA ILE A 950 -12.66 8.78 26.28
C ILE A 950 -11.78 10.02 26.50
N SER A 951 -10.81 10.28 25.62
CA SER A 951 -9.92 11.44 25.71
C SER A 951 -10.14 12.36 24.52
N THR A 952 -10.36 13.64 24.82
CA THR A 952 -10.44 14.73 23.86
C THR A 952 -9.39 15.77 24.20
N PHE A 953 -8.85 16.43 23.19
CA PHE A 953 -7.91 17.53 23.36
C PHE A 953 -8.36 18.72 22.51
N GLY A 954 -8.25 19.92 23.10
CA GLY A 954 -8.84 21.14 22.59
C GLY A 954 -9.06 22.13 23.73
N ASN A 955 -9.49 23.35 23.43
CA ASN A 955 -9.82 24.34 24.44
C ASN A 955 -11.01 23.83 25.29
N ASP A 956 -10.96 23.96 26.63
CA ASP A 956 -11.97 23.60 27.65
C ASP A 956 -13.37 23.14 27.16
N GLY A 957 -13.49 21.91 26.65
CA GLY A 957 -14.77 21.28 26.27
C GLY A 957 -15.37 21.68 24.91
N SER A 958 -14.57 22.30 24.04
CA SER A 958 -14.95 22.73 22.68
C SER A 958 -15.17 21.58 21.70
N ILE A 959 -14.63 20.39 22.01
CA ILE A 959 -14.92 19.14 21.32
C ILE A 959 -15.40 18.11 22.35
N THR A 960 -16.39 17.30 21.98
CA THR A 960 -16.95 16.25 22.85
C THR A 960 -17.08 14.95 22.10
N THR A 961 -16.84 13.84 22.79
CA THR A 961 -17.13 12.49 22.31
C THR A 961 -18.21 11.85 23.17
N GLU A 962 -19.19 11.22 22.53
CA GLU A 962 -20.21 10.42 23.21
C GLU A 962 -20.60 9.22 22.35
N LEU A 963 -20.96 8.10 22.98
CA LEU A 963 -21.62 7.02 22.28
C LEU A 963 -23.04 7.44 21.93
N SER A 964 -23.38 7.35 20.65
CA SER A 964 -24.68 7.73 20.10
C SER A 964 -25.24 6.59 19.27
N ALA A 965 -26.56 6.60 19.08
CA ALA A 965 -27.16 5.78 18.03
C ALA A 965 -26.60 6.19 16.66
N ASN A 966 -26.42 5.20 15.77
CA ASN A 966 -26.00 5.42 14.39
C ASN A 966 -26.96 6.39 13.67
N PRO A 967 -26.49 7.55 13.17
CA PRO A 967 -27.33 8.61 12.62
C PRO A 967 -27.95 8.28 11.25
N ALA A 968 -27.39 7.33 10.53
CA ALA A 968 -27.78 6.98 9.18
C ALA A 968 -27.34 5.55 8.88
N LYS A 969 -28.03 4.56 9.43
CA LYS A 969 -27.74 3.17 9.08
C LYS A 969 -27.84 2.99 7.55
N GLY A 970 -27.15 2.01 7.00
CA GLY A 970 -27.20 1.76 5.55
C GLY A 970 -26.14 0.77 5.12
N ARG A 971 -25.98 0.59 3.80
CA ARG A 971 -25.12 -0.45 3.20
C ARG A 971 -23.69 -0.50 3.74
N ILE A 972 -23.12 0.64 4.10
CA ILE A 972 -21.72 0.74 4.56
C ILE A 972 -21.63 0.55 6.08
N ASN A 973 -22.61 1.05 6.83
CA ASN A 973 -22.62 0.93 8.28
C ASN A 973 -24.00 0.54 8.82
N THR A 974 -24.10 -0.67 9.35
CA THR A 974 -25.34 -1.30 9.85
C THR A 974 -25.43 -1.35 11.38
N THR A 975 -24.40 -0.89 12.10
CA THR A 975 -24.27 -0.99 13.56
C THR A 975 -25.28 -0.11 14.31
N ASP A 976 -25.49 -0.39 15.59
CA ASP A 976 -26.46 0.31 16.44
C ASP A 976 -25.84 1.54 17.10
N ASN A 977 -24.60 1.43 17.59
CA ASN A 977 -23.88 2.43 18.35
C ASN A 977 -22.64 2.89 17.58
N VAL A 978 -22.37 4.18 17.64
CA VAL A 978 -21.22 4.81 16.98
C VAL A 978 -20.61 5.85 17.90
N LEU A 979 -19.35 6.18 17.68
CA LEU A 979 -18.73 7.32 18.35
C LEU A 979 -19.17 8.62 17.69
N LYS A 980 -20.00 9.40 18.36
CA LYS A 980 -20.35 10.76 17.94
C LYS A 980 -19.33 11.75 18.47
N VAL A 981 -18.83 12.58 17.58
CA VAL A 981 -17.87 13.65 17.84
C VAL A 981 -18.52 14.97 17.48
N VAL A 982 -18.67 15.88 18.44
CA VAL A 982 -19.19 17.23 18.19
C VAL A 982 -18.07 18.22 18.39
N LYS A 983 -17.77 19.00 17.35
CA LYS A 983 -16.82 20.10 17.37
C LYS A 983 -17.59 21.41 17.29
N ALA A 984 -17.60 22.18 18.37
CA ALA A 984 -18.40 23.40 18.47
C ALA A 984 -17.90 24.47 17.48
N ASN A 985 -18.76 25.44 17.14
CA ASN A 985 -18.33 26.62 16.39
C ASN A 985 -17.29 27.42 17.18
N GLY A 986 -16.23 27.91 16.52
CA GLY A 986 -15.16 28.64 17.16
C GLY A 986 -14.14 27.74 17.87
N THR A 987 -14.10 26.45 17.53
CA THR A 987 -13.14 25.48 18.08
C THR A 987 -11.89 25.45 17.24
N ASN A 988 -10.71 25.38 17.86
CA ASN A 988 -9.46 25.21 17.12
C ASN A 988 -9.51 23.96 16.22
N ARG A 989 -9.09 24.09 14.96
CA ARG A 989 -9.09 22.97 14.00
C ARG A 989 -8.14 21.84 14.40
N TRP A 990 -7.07 22.11 15.15
CA TRP A 990 -6.24 21.07 15.73
C TRP A 990 -6.94 20.22 16.81
N ALA A 991 -8.08 20.68 17.36
CA ALA A 991 -8.79 19.94 18.40
C ALA A 991 -9.36 18.63 17.85
N GLY A 992 -9.21 17.56 18.64
CA GLY A 992 -9.52 16.21 18.23
C GLY A 992 -9.83 15.30 19.40
N PHE A 993 -9.88 14.02 19.10
CA PHE A 993 -10.03 12.95 20.07
C PHE A 993 -8.91 11.94 19.91
N GLN A 994 -8.56 11.28 21.00
CA GLN A 994 -7.46 10.33 21.03
C GLN A 994 -7.76 9.17 21.96
N ASN A 995 -7.09 8.06 21.74
CA ASN A 995 -7.13 6.93 22.65
C ASN A 995 -5.77 6.24 22.71
N PRO A 996 -5.11 6.20 23.89
CA PRO A 996 -3.95 5.34 24.11
C PRO A 996 -4.40 3.90 24.37
N PHE A 997 -3.72 2.96 23.73
CA PHE A 997 -3.94 1.54 23.86
C PHE A 997 -2.84 0.92 24.74
N PRO A 998 -3.16 -0.15 25.47
CA PRO A 998 -2.21 -0.82 26.36
C PRO A 998 -1.08 -1.54 25.60
N SER A 999 -1.24 -1.79 24.30
CA SER A 999 -0.26 -2.41 23.41
C SER A 999 0.02 -1.52 22.22
N ASN A 1000 1.24 -1.59 21.70
CA ASN A 1000 1.61 -0.90 20.46
C ASN A 1000 0.84 -1.45 19.27
N PHE A 1001 0.56 -0.60 18.30
CA PHE A 1001 0.05 -0.98 16.99
C PHE A 1001 1.22 -1.32 16.05
N ASP A 1002 0.93 -2.13 15.05
CA ASP A 1002 1.76 -2.20 13.85
C ASP A 1002 1.34 -1.06 12.92
N ALA A 1003 2.08 0.06 12.96
CA ALA A 1003 1.78 1.24 12.15
C ALA A 1003 2.08 1.04 10.64
N THR A 1004 2.65 -0.12 10.24
CA THR A 1004 2.81 -0.50 8.83
C THR A 1004 1.53 -1.06 8.21
N LYS A 1005 0.59 -1.51 9.06
CA LYS A 1005 -0.73 -2.01 8.64
C LYS A 1005 -1.70 -0.87 8.30
N THR A 1006 -2.74 -1.22 7.56
CA THR A 1006 -3.75 -0.23 7.14
C THR A 1006 -4.82 -0.07 8.21
N PHE A 1007 -5.01 1.16 8.69
CA PHE A 1007 -6.16 1.48 9.53
C PHE A 1007 -7.39 1.71 8.65
N LYS A 1008 -8.51 1.07 8.96
CA LYS A 1008 -9.80 1.34 8.31
C LYS A 1008 -10.79 1.94 9.31
N PHE A 1009 -11.54 2.93 8.85
CA PHE A 1009 -12.57 3.63 9.61
C PHE A 1009 -13.83 3.71 8.79
N LYS A 1010 -15.00 3.52 9.39
CA LYS A 1010 -16.25 4.04 8.84
C LYS A 1010 -16.46 5.44 9.41
N VAL A 1011 -16.67 6.41 8.53
CA VAL A 1011 -16.82 7.82 8.91
C VAL A 1011 -18.08 8.39 8.27
N TYR A 1012 -18.88 9.09 9.05
CA TYR A 1012 -20.03 9.87 8.60
C TYR A 1012 -19.85 11.32 9.04
N SER A 1013 -20.03 12.26 8.12
CA SER A 1013 -19.96 13.69 8.40
C SER A 1013 -21.27 14.37 8.01
N THR A 1014 -21.77 15.31 8.81
CA THR A 1014 -22.93 16.14 8.42
C THR A 1014 -22.58 17.18 7.34
N LYS A 1015 -21.30 17.34 7.03
CA LYS A 1015 -20.76 18.31 6.06
C LYS A 1015 -19.90 17.59 5.00
N ALA A 1016 -19.99 18.02 3.75
CA ALA A 1016 -19.23 17.49 2.63
C ALA A 1016 -17.86 18.19 2.56
N ASN A 1017 -16.89 17.52 1.94
CA ASN A 1017 -15.51 17.98 1.77
C ASN A 1017 -14.81 18.32 3.09
N VAL A 1018 -15.06 17.52 4.13
CA VAL A 1018 -14.38 17.67 5.42
C VAL A 1018 -13.07 16.90 5.38
N VAL A 1019 -11.95 17.57 5.64
CA VAL A 1019 -10.65 16.92 5.76
C VAL A 1019 -10.44 16.46 7.20
N MET A 1020 -10.15 15.18 7.35
CA MET A 1020 -9.83 14.53 8.62
C MET A 1020 -8.33 14.28 8.68
N LYS A 1021 -7.67 14.69 9.78
CA LYS A 1021 -6.26 14.39 10.04
C LYS A 1021 -6.16 13.22 11.02
N PHE A 1022 -5.40 12.21 10.65
CA PHE A 1022 -5.13 11.00 11.42
C PHE A 1022 -3.66 10.96 11.80
N GLU A 1023 -3.38 10.55 13.03
CA GLU A 1023 -2.05 10.50 13.61
C GLU A 1023 -1.92 9.25 14.48
N VAL A 1024 -0.73 8.67 14.52
CA VAL A 1024 -0.35 7.65 15.49
C VAL A 1024 0.86 8.14 16.27
N ASN A 1025 0.74 8.17 17.59
CA ASN A 1025 1.73 8.72 18.49
C ASN A 1025 2.21 7.68 19.51
N SER A 1026 3.40 7.90 20.03
CA SER A 1026 3.90 7.18 21.21
C SER A 1026 3.49 7.88 22.51
N ASP A 1027 2.81 7.19 23.42
CA ASP A 1027 2.35 7.73 24.69
C ASP A 1027 2.70 6.79 25.88
N PRO A 1028 3.67 7.17 26.74
CA PRO A 1028 4.46 8.41 26.71
C PRO A 1028 5.55 8.37 25.63
N GLN A 1029 5.84 9.52 24.99
CA GLN A 1029 6.82 9.62 23.91
C GLN A 1029 8.27 9.40 24.43
N PRO A 1030 9.00 8.39 23.93
CA PRO A 1030 10.40 8.19 24.27
C PRO A 1030 11.31 9.38 23.87
N PRO A 1031 12.35 9.72 24.66
CA PRO A 1031 13.31 10.76 24.27
C PRO A 1031 14.03 10.39 22.97
N GLY A 1032 13.89 11.23 21.94
CA GLY A 1032 14.56 11.04 20.64
C GLY A 1032 13.80 10.17 19.62
N SER A 1033 12.58 9.70 19.93
CA SER A 1033 11.69 9.06 18.94
C SER A 1033 10.78 10.09 18.27
N GLY A 1034 10.67 10.04 16.94
CA GLY A 1034 9.66 10.78 16.18
C GLY A 1034 8.38 9.95 16.03
N ASN A 1035 7.25 10.59 15.73
CA ASN A 1035 6.02 9.92 15.31
C ASN A 1035 5.94 9.94 13.77
N PRO A 1036 5.23 8.99 13.12
CA PRO A 1036 4.95 9.03 11.69
C PRO A 1036 4.26 10.33 11.28
N GLY A 1037 4.41 10.70 10.01
CA GLY A 1037 3.73 11.86 9.45
C GLY A 1037 2.21 11.72 9.53
N PRO A 1038 1.47 12.80 9.84
CA PRO A 1038 0.01 12.77 9.84
C PRO A 1038 -0.53 12.42 8.46
N GLN A 1039 -1.66 11.73 8.42
CA GLN A 1039 -2.34 11.35 7.19
C GLN A 1039 -3.67 12.08 7.08
N TYR A 1040 -4.00 12.55 5.89
CA TYR A 1040 -5.23 13.31 5.63
C TYR A 1040 -6.18 12.51 4.76
N ARG A 1041 -7.48 12.54 5.08
CA ARG A 1041 -8.54 11.96 4.24
C ARG A 1041 -9.74 12.88 4.16
N THR A 1042 -10.24 13.06 2.95
CA THR A 1042 -11.39 13.93 2.67
C THR A 1042 -12.68 13.13 2.63
N ILE A 1043 -13.63 13.48 3.49
CA ILE A 1043 -15.00 12.98 3.42
C ILE A 1043 -15.76 13.85 2.41
N THR A 1044 -15.87 13.38 1.18
CA THR A 1044 -16.38 14.15 0.03
C THR A 1044 -17.89 14.37 0.05
N GLN A 1045 -18.66 13.51 0.72
CA GLN A 1045 -20.11 13.57 0.76
C GLN A 1045 -20.63 13.82 2.18
N ALA A 1046 -21.60 14.73 2.29
CA ALA A 1046 -22.32 14.95 3.54
C ALA A 1046 -23.40 13.89 3.71
N ASN A 1047 -23.66 13.51 4.95
CA ASN A 1047 -24.77 12.67 5.37
C ASN A 1047 -24.77 11.25 4.77
N THR A 1048 -23.58 10.70 4.52
CA THR A 1048 -23.37 9.35 4.04
C THR A 1048 -22.19 8.73 4.77
N TRP A 1049 -22.27 7.43 5.08
CA TRP A 1049 -21.12 6.69 5.58
C TRP A 1049 -20.11 6.45 4.46
N THR A 1050 -18.83 6.60 4.77
CA THR A 1050 -17.70 6.34 3.89
C THR A 1050 -16.69 5.47 4.65
N GLU A 1051 -16.17 4.42 4.02
CA GLU A 1051 -15.01 3.71 4.55
C GLU A 1051 -13.73 4.44 4.12
N VAL A 1052 -12.83 4.65 5.07
CA VAL A 1052 -11.60 5.42 4.93
C VAL A 1052 -10.42 4.55 5.31
N GLU A 1053 -9.47 4.38 4.40
CA GLU A 1053 -8.23 3.61 4.61
C GLU A 1053 -7.05 4.56 4.83
N VAL A 1054 -6.30 4.36 5.92
CA VAL A 1054 -5.17 5.19 6.34
C VAL A 1054 -3.93 4.33 6.49
N VAL A 1055 -2.92 4.63 5.68
CA VAL A 1055 -1.58 4.03 5.75
C VAL A 1055 -0.62 5.12 6.19
N PHE A 1056 0.11 4.90 7.28
CA PHE A 1056 1.06 5.88 7.79
C PHE A 1056 2.44 5.70 7.13
N THR A 1057 2.98 6.78 6.58
CA THR A 1057 4.31 6.81 5.95
C THR A 1057 5.33 7.53 6.83
N GLY A 1058 6.63 7.35 6.54
CA GLY A 1058 7.70 8.00 7.30
C GLY A 1058 7.84 7.50 8.74
N ILE A 1059 7.59 6.21 8.98
CA ILE A 1059 7.66 5.59 10.32
C ILE A 1059 9.12 5.58 10.78
N PRO A 1060 9.49 6.30 11.86
CA PRO A 1060 10.89 6.38 12.28
C PRO A 1060 11.39 5.02 12.77
N GLY A 1061 12.54 4.57 12.24
CA GLY A 1061 13.09 3.23 12.54
C GLY A 1061 13.48 3.00 14.01
N ASN A 1062 13.48 4.05 14.85
CA ASN A 1062 13.71 3.95 16.30
C ASN A 1062 12.41 3.89 17.14
N ASN A 1063 11.25 3.87 16.50
CA ASN A 1063 9.98 4.02 17.19
C ASN A 1063 9.46 2.66 17.72
N THR A 1064 9.53 2.47 19.03
CA THR A 1064 9.14 1.22 19.72
C THR A 1064 7.88 1.40 20.58
N GLY A 1065 7.13 2.50 20.39
CA GLY A 1065 6.08 2.92 21.33
C GLY A 1065 4.76 3.40 20.73
N LEU A 1066 4.50 3.21 19.43
CA LEU A 1066 3.28 3.71 18.78
C LEU A 1066 2.03 2.99 19.31
N ASN A 1067 1.33 3.62 20.24
CA ASN A 1067 0.19 3.04 20.95
C ASN A 1067 -0.99 4.00 21.10
N GLN A 1068 -0.92 5.22 20.58
CA GLN A 1068 -1.99 6.20 20.67
C GLN A 1068 -2.50 6.57 19.28
N LEU A 1069 -3.81 6.37 19.07
CA LEU A 1069 -4.49 6.83 17.85
C LEU A 1069 -5.10 8.21 18.12
N VAL A 1070 -4.81 9.17 17.24
CA VAL A 1070 -5.27 10.55 17.31
C VAL A 1070 -6.00 10.91 16.02
N VAL A 1071 -7.20 11.48 16.15
CA VAL A 1071 -8.02 11.92 15.02
C VAL A 1071 -8.49 13.35 15.26
N LYS A 1072 -8.27 14.21 14.28
CA LYS A 1072 -8.63 15.64 14.29
C LYS A 1072 -9.59 15.92 13.13
N PRO A 1073 -10.92 15.96 13.40
CA PRO A 1073 -11.92 16.24 12.38
C PRO A 1073 -11.90 17.69 11.91
N ASP A 1074 -12.22 17.95 10.64
CA ASP A 1074 -12.19 19.29 10.03
C ASP A 1074 -10.86 20.01 10.27
N ASN A 1075 -9.77 19.26 10.06
CA ASN A 1075 -8.40 19.74 10.20
C ASN A 1075 -7.61 19.50 8.91
N PRO A 1076 -7.83 20.30 7.86
CA PRO A 1076 -6.94 20.36 6.71
C PRO A 1076 -5.50 20.68 7.13
N ASP A 1077 -4.53 20.28 6.33
CA ASP A 1077 -3.12 20.54 6.63
C ASP A 1077 -2.86 22.04 6.78
N GLY A 1078 -1.93 22.40 7.67
CA GLY A 1078 -1.60 23.80 7.98
C GLY A 1078 -2.67 24.60 8.74
N THR A 1079 -3.83 24.01 9.08
CA THR A 1079 -4.91 24.77 9.74
C THR A 1079 -4.89 24.73 11.27
N ASP A 1080 -3.83 24.15 11.87
CA ASP A 1080 -3.57 24.06 13.30
C ASP A 1080 -3.39 25.48 13.91
N GLY A 1081 -4.49 26.13 14.27
CA GLY A 1081 -4.52 27.51 14.80
C GLY A 1081 -5.72 28.34 14.32
N THR A 1082 -6.43 27.85 13.31
CA THR A 1082 -7.69 28.44 12.86
C THR A 1082 -8.88 27.88 13.64
N LEU A 1083 -9.99 28.62 13.65
CA LEU A 1083 -11.23 28.19 14.30
C LEU A 1083 -12.21 27.61 13.28
N THR A 1084 -13.00 26.62 13.70
CA THR A 1084 -14.19 26.18 12.97
C THR A 1084 -15.16 27.35 12.83
N ASP A 1085 -15.81 27.44 11.69
CA ASP A 1085 -16.77 28.52 11.35
C ASP A 1085 -18.23 28.14 11.66
N SER A 1086 -18.43 26.88 12.02
CA SER A 1086 -19.72 26.28 12.34
C SER A 1086 -19.53 25.13 13.33
N GLU A 1087 -20.63 24.75 13.99
CA GLU A 1087 -20.66 23.53 14.79
C GLU A 1087 -20.83 22.34 13.84
N GLU A 1088 -19.99 21.33 14.01
CA GLU A 1088 -19.94 20.17 13.12
C GLU A 1088 -20.02 18.89 13.92
N THR A 1089 -20.71 17.90 13.35
CA THR A 1089 -20.89 16.58 13.95
C THR A 1089 -20.38 15.51 13.01
N TYR A 1090 -19.55 14.63 13.56
CA TYR A 1090 -18.99 13.47 12.87
C TYR A 1090 -19.31 12.22 13.66
N TYR A 1091 -19.36 11.10 12.96
CA TYR A 1091 -19.57 9.79 13.56
C TYR A 1091 -18.53 8.83 13.03
N PHE A 1092 -17.96 8.03 13.92
CA PHE A 1092 -16.94 7.04 13.61
C PHE A 1092 -17.38 5.67 14.08
N ASP A 1093 -16.98 4.65 13.32
CA ASP A 1093 -17.33 3.28 13.60
C ASP A 1093 -16.39 2.26 12.94
N ASP A 1094 -16.47 1.00 13.35
CA ASP A 1094 -15.74 -0.16 12.82
C ASP A 1094 -14.24 0.14 12.57
N ILE A 1095 -13.55 0.65 13.59
CA ILE A 1095 -12.13 0.98 13.51
C ILE A 1095 -11.31 -0.30 13.61
N ARG A 1096 -10.58 -0.65 12.55
CA ARG A 1096 -9.82 -1.91 12.43
C ARG A 1096 -8.44 -1.70 11.83
N LEU A 1097 -7.54 -2.63 12.14
CA LEU A 1097 -6.16 -2.67 11.63
C LEU A 1097 -5.99 -3.96 10.81
N GLU A 1098 -5.78 -3.83 9.50
CA GLU A 1098 -5.69 -4.95 8.55
C GLU A 1098 -4.26 -5.09 7.99
#